data_AF-A0A8B5WS27-F1
#
_entry.id   AF-A0A8B5WS27-F1
#
_cell.length_a   1.000
_cell.length_b   1.000
_cell.length_c   1.000
_cell.angle_alpha   90.00
_cell.angle_beta   90.00
_cell.angle_gamma   90.00
#
_symmetry.space_group_name_H-M   'P 1'
#
loop_
_entity.id
_entity.type
_entity.pdbx_description
1 polymer ?
#
loop_
_entity_poly.entity_id
_entity_poly.type
_entity_poly.pdbx_seq_one_letter_code
_entity_poly.pdbx_strand_id
1 'polypeptide(L)'
;MSDADFIRWDDPTEADPDAAEINDEEIDPPEGEDEVDENRDAKNVGRITPRVREIRKLARESPLPAGYRRRFRAAVELDEIRKPIEKLGLTKLFEECCRNGTKYWLDPVGEMKPLFETLENFNGPNKSVRPVIYLLLQLARARISPAAFVRYVVRPRMAFDRDWRKWRERNFWALESIANFLIEIKGKPPFHRATLGPTRARTELVLVKYVGKPLSRFPAVVLDDEELRDAYSDAWAALVLENPLFLTFLRSNVFPFLYRLSGKIDLVQLIAILHGAAEIEGDFAASFPPGAPEPDIFQGGLYKEFETGMMARQEKGLTVYDLVREVKAYLAIVGTLVRTNSGIYLAEYYAAILRRLMDPVAAENIARLVAEMRDTGGVYAYRWHGRVVAGLSHEAQLKFTAEVTGNDGLHPQYPYPVPARIFPDVEEDREREAASAGAGALGLPAPEAGTRFPFRVIRDKVIERKPAVRGVLRAFESEIITGKDRLWRHDRIRAFDRVGDSLHEVMLRSVMPGIGRAGGSPGLIVPNLVELLSRYGAVSGQAGLPVAHEFTMVREERESGEPRIEKRVREKYAPLVVAAVWKAVEGATGRRDEFIAILNERARTLDQTATSADPAVAEPAKRRRAELEQIFGAWPDFTEFEKTVVASCVAARTGKPGEPIGENAIRRVFARYVAHDSVATRWKYISIDVVPDVITIEQLDFFVNTIDAVVDRMLDEFRRVACSSECLEIATRYSLMPRAQFSVEALESAVMRVFRYSSVVSELSRRRELVESAGGPGSTEVVSYRLSASNSFLDAYYGHMGASRLAAYPDAVLRAGFYTIRFADLDNGRIFGSAVLVYNPQDSASLGVKGFFTVCGLNPLRSVVRFWSRRRLLFFYLQIRRLLEDVAKRAGKPIVIPGASTPIIVSAAEMFSAVVLGYERKHAPRETTDAVGFHPMYDPKALAPGIVIIDPKRPETFRAEADLSRIPGISPQRVSRR
;
A
#
# COMPACT_ATOMS: atom_id res chain seq x y z
N MET A 1 -61.22 -23.96 12.18
CA MET A 1 -61.67 -25.12 11.39
C MET A 1 -60.62 -25.35 10.32
N SER A 2 -59.85 -26.42 10.25
CA SER A 2 -59.61 -27.60 11.11
C SER A 2 -58.98 -28.61 10.15
N ASP A 3 -57.79 -29.11 10.50
CA ASP A 3 -57.48 -30.54 10.69
C ASP A 3 -57.99 -31.56 9.63
N ALA A 4 -57.20 -32.52 9.13
CA ALA A 4 -55.76 -32.85 9.19
C ALA A 4 -55.50 -33.94 8.09
N ASP A 5 -54.43 -34.74 7.97
CA ASP A 5 -53.18 -34.97 8.73
C ASP A 5 -52.13 -35.70 7.82
N PHE A 6 -50.89 -35.89 8.33
CA PHE A 6 -49.76 -36.68 7.79
C PHE A 6 -49.13 -36.23 6.44
N ILE A 7 -47.81 -36.29 6.23
CA ILE A 7 -46.70 -36.85 7.04
C ILE A 7 -45.67 -35.74 7.34
N ARG A 8 -45.22 -35.62 8.60
CA ARG A 8 -44.05 -34.80 8.96
C ARG A 8 -42.75 -35.61 8.86
N TRP A 9 -41.66 -34.94 8.47
CA TRP A 9 -40.28 -35.40 8.67
C TRP A 9 -39.55 -34.42 9.59
N ASP A 10 -39.86 -34.48 10.87
CA ASP A 10 -39.06 -33.85 11.92
C ASP A 10 -37.93 -34.81 12.34
N ASP A 11 -36.66 -34.43 12.16
CA ASP A 11 -35.52 -35.01 12.89
C ASP A 11 -34.85 -33.87 13.69
N PRO A 12 -35.27 -33.63 14.94
CA PRO A 12 -35.06 -32.35 15.63
C PRO A 12 -33.69 -32.28 16.34
N THR A 13 -32.58 -32.49 15.62
CA THR A 13 -31.23 -32.63 16.23
C THR A 13 -30.06 -31.83 15.63
N GLU A 14 -30.22 -31.08 14.53
CA GLU A 14 -29.23 -30.07 14.06
C GLU A 14 -29.85 -28.69 13.75
N ALA A 15 -30.86 -28.27 14.53
CA ALA A 15 -31.49 -26.95 14.42
C ALA A 15 -31.50 -26.20 15.77
N ASP A 16 -30.30 -25.78 16.21
CA ASP A 16 -30.11 -24.88 17.34
C ASP A 16 -29.42 -23.59 16.83
N PRO A 17 -30.15 -22.47 16.69
CA PRO A 17 -29.58 -21.19 16.26
C PRO A 17 -28.62 -20.55 17.27
N ASP A 18 -28.70 -20.94 18.55
CA ASP A 18 -27.88 -20.41 19.65
C ASP A 18 -26.66 -21.31 19.95
N ALA A 19 -26.28 -22.17 18.98
CA ALA A 19 -25.05 -22.96 19.00
C ALA A 19 -23.79 -22.08 18.84
N ALA A 20 -23.50 -21.33 19.91
CA ALA A 20 -22.61 -20.17 19.95
C ALA A 20 -21.23 -20.35 19.27
N GLU A 21 -20.76 -19.24 18.68
CA GLU A 21 -19.39 -19.10 18.19
C GLU A 21 -18.40 -19.25 19.35
N ILE A 22 -17.75 -20.41 19.43
CA ILE A 22 -16.58 -20.59 20.29
C ILE A 22 -15.41 -19.84 19.64
N ASN A 23 -15.18 -18.61 20.10
CA ASN A 23 -13.88 -17.95 19.96
C ASN A 23 -12.80 -18.81 20.62
N ASP A 24 -11.66 -18.96 19.95
CA ASP A 24 -10.47 -19.67 20.48
C ASP A 24 -9.65 -18.79 21.48
N GLU A 25 -10.24 -17.69 21.97
CA GLU A 25 -9.78 -16.89 23.10
C GLU A 25 -9.99 -17.62 24.43
N GLU A 26 -9.49 -17.09 25.55
CA GLU A 26 -9.28 -17.84 26.80
C GLU A 26 -10.54 -18.54 27.36
N ILE A 27 -10.66 -19.85 27.10
CA ILE A 27 -11.25 -20.80 28.06
C ILE A 27 -10.24 -20.99 29.19
N ASP A 28 -10.17 -20.00 30.07
CA ASP A 28 -9.75 -20.26 31.45
C ASP A 28 -10.82 -21.11 32.16
N PRO A 29 -10.41 -22.04 33.04
CA PRO A 29 -11.36 -22.78 33.84
C PRO A 29 -12.08 -21.81 34.80
N PRO A 30 -13.37 -22.04 35.14
CA PRO A 30 -14.03 -21.24 36.16
C PRO A 30 -13.32 -21.45 37.51
N GLU A 31 -12.60 -20.43 37.97
CA GLU A 31 -12.09 -20.35 39.34
C GLU A 31 -13.27 -20.07 40.28
N GLY A 32 -13.87 -21.14 40.81
CA GLY A 32 -15.05 -21.07 41.66
C GLY A 32 -15.37 -22.41 42.32
N GLU A 33 -15.01 -22.50 43.60
CA GLU A 33 -15.62 -23.30 44.67
C GLU A 33 -16.37 -24.60 44.28
N ASP A 34 -15.72 -25.77 44.44
CA ASP A 34 -16.43 -27.02 44.77
C ASP A 34 -15.50 -28.13 45.34
N GLU A 35 -14.75 -27.82 46.40
CA GLU A 35 -14.05 -28.83 47.24
C GLU A 35 -15.04 -29.55 48.18
N VAL A 36 -16.05 -30.22 47.61
CA VAL A 36 -16.97 -31.08 48.35
C VAL A 36 -16.28 -32.39 48.75
N ASP A 37 -15.63 -32.35 49.91
CA ASP A 37 -15.17 -33.44 50.78
C ASP A 37 -15.32 -34.90 50.25
N GLU A 38 -14.30 -35.41 49.52
CA GLU A 38 -14.24 -36.83 49.08
C GLU A 38 -14.25 -37.84 50.27
N ASN A 39 -14.22 -37.42 51.54
CA ASN A 39 -14.28 -38.34 52.69
C ASN A 39 -15.70 -38.86 53.01
N ARG A 40 -16.78 -38.17 52.59
CA ARG A 40 -18.15 -38.61 52.93
C ARG A 40 -18.58 -39.91 52.25
N ASP A 41 -18.18 -40.13 51.00
CA ASP A 41 -18.54 -41.33 50.23
C ASP A 41 -17.81 -42.61 50.69
N ALA A 42 -16.80 -42.50 51.56
CA ALA A 42 -15.98 -43.62 52.02
C ALA A 42 -16.73 -44.63 52.91
N LYS A 43 -17.96 -44.34 53.37
CA LYS A 43 -18.66 -45.14 54.38
C LYS A 43 -19.63 -46.21 53.87
N ASN A 44 -20.01 -46.23 52.58
CA ASN A 44 -21.10 -47.10 52.09
C ASN A 44 -20.76 -47.96 50.85
N VAL A 45 -19.49 -48.13 50.48
CA VAL A 45 -19.08 -48.99 49.35
C VAL A 45 -18.19 -50.14 49.82
N GLY A 46 -18.54 -51.37 49.44
CA GLY A 46 -17.81 -52.59 49.81
C GLY A 46 -16.36 -52.62 49.30
N ARG A 47 -15.51 -53.40 49.98
CA ARG A 47 -14.04 -53.57 49.78
C ARG A 47 -13.50 -53.03 48.44
N ILE A 48 -13.07 -51.76 48.44
CA ILE A 48 -12.40 -51.12 47.31
C ILE A 48 -11.14 -51.93 46.94
N THR A 49 -11.18 -52.57 45.77
CA THR A 49 -10.11 -53.43 45.27
C THR A 49 -8.82 -52.62 45.03
N PRO A 50 -7.63 -53.25 45.06
CA PRO A 50 -6.37 -52.55 44.77
C PRO A 50 -6.42 -51.80 43.43
N ARG A 51 -7.02 -52.41 42.40
CA ARG A 51 -7.14 -51.81 41.06
C ARG A 51 -7.97 -50.51 41.05
N VAL A 52 -9.04 -50.42 41.83
CA VAL A 52 -9.82 -49.17 41.94
C VAL A 52 -9.02 -48.06 42.65
N ARG A 53 -8.11 -48.41 43.58
CA ARG A 53 -7.18 -47.43 44.19
C ARG A 53 -6.16 -46.91 43.17
N GLU A 54 -5.60 -47.79 42.34
CA GLU A 54 -4.69 -47.41 41.24
C GLU A 54 -5.38 -46.48 40.24
N ILE A 55 -6.60 -46.81 39.82
CA ILE A 55 -7.43 -45.99 38.93
C ILE A 55 -7.71 -44.61 39.56
N ARG A 56 -8.07 -44.57 40.84
CA ARG A 56 -8.30 -43.30 41.58
C ARG A 56 -7.03 -42.47 41.75
N LYS A 57 -5.85 -43.08 41.90
CA LYS A 57 -4.56 -42.37 41.91
C LYS A 57 -4.24 -41.78 40.54
N LEU A 58 -4.25 -42.60 39.49
CA LEU A 58 -3.99 -42.17 38.11
C LEU A 58 -4.98 -41.08 37.65
N ALA A 59 -6.23 -41.15 38.11
CA ALA A 59 -7.24 -40.12 37.89
C ALA A 59 -6.90 -38.77 38.54
N ARG A 60 -6.23 -38.74 39.70
CA ARG A 60 -5.81 -37.47 40.34
C ARG A 60 -4.62 -36.84 39.60
N GLU A 61 -3.68 -37.68 39.15
CA GLU A 61 -2.42 -37.29 38.49
C GLU A 61 -2.58 -36.92 36.99
N SER A 62 -3.75 -37.15 36.39
CA SER A 62 -3.99 -36.96 34.95
C SER A 62 -4.30 -35.51 34.52
N PRO A 63 -3.80 -35.02 33.36
CA PRO A 63 -4.08 -33.68 32.84
C PRO A 63 -5.49 -33.48 32.24
N LEU A 64 -6.38 -34.46 32.30
CA LEU A 64 -7.77 -34.37 31.81
C LEU A 64 -8.65 -33.44 32.69
N PRO A 65 -9.69 -32.78 32.15
CA PRO A 65 -10.59 -31.91 32.93
C PRO A 65 -11.28 -32.63 34.11
N ALA A 66 -11.32 -32.00 35.28
CA ALA A 66 -11.75 -32.63 36.53
C ALA A 66 -13.14 -33.28 36.47
N GLY A 67 -14.13 -32.60 35.89
CA GLY A 67 -15.48 -33.15 35.71
C GLY A 67 -15.53 -34.35 34.77
N TYR A 68 -14.71 -34.37 33.72
CA TYR A 68 -14.62 -35.49 32.78
C TYR A 68 -13.90 -36.68 33.41
N ARG A 69 -12.83 -36.44 34.18
CA ARG A 69 -12.16 -37.46 35.00
C ARG A 69 -13.15 -38.12 35.97
N ARG A 70 -13.99 -37.33 36.68
CA ARG A 70 -15.02 -37.82 37.60
C ARG A 70 -16.02 -38.76 36.88
N ARG A 71 -16.59 -38.34 35.74
CA ARG A 71 -17.56 -39.15 34.97
C ARG A 71 -16.95 -40.42 34.37
N PHE A 72 -15.81 -40.32 33.71
CA PHE A 72 -15.18 -41.48 33.07
C PHE A 72 -14.65 -42.47 34.14
N ARG A 73 -14.14 -41.99 35.29
CA ARG A 73 -13.82 -42.82 36.47
C ARG A 73 -15.03 -43.62 36.94
N ALA A 74 -16.20 -42.99 37.08
CA ALA A 74 -17.42 -43.67 37.50
C ALA A 74 -17.86 -44.76 36.50
N ALA A 75 -17.78 -44.50 35.19
CA ALA A 75 -18.07 -45.50 34.16
C ALA A 75 -17.12 -46.71 34.19
N VAL A 76 -15.83 -46.49 34.53
CA VAL A 76 -14.84 -47.56 34.71
C VAL A 76 -15.09 -48.37 35.98
N GLU A 77 -15.39 -47.71 37.10
CA GLU A 77 -15.70 -48.39 38.37
C GLU A 77 -16.96 -49.25 38.24
N LEU A 78 -17.97 -48.81 37.48
CA LEU A 78 -19.14 -49.61 37.10
C LEU A 78 -18.79 -50.79 36.18
N ASP A 79 -17.87 -50.61 35.23
CA ASP A 79 -17.45 -51.68 34.31
C ASP A 79 -16.62 -52.77 35.01
N GLU A 80 -15.82 -52.40 36.02
CA GLU A 80 -15.05 -53.36 36.82
C GLU A 80 -15.92 -54.26 37.73
N ILE A 81 -17.15 -53.82 38.06
CA ILE A 81 -18.11 -54.60 38.88
C ILE A 81 -18.87 -55.64 38.02
N ARG A 82 -18.94 -55.48 36.70
CA ARG A 82 -19.65 -56.41 35.78
C ARG A 82 -18.96 -57.78 35.69
N LYS A 83 -19.72 -58.82 35.32
CA LYS A 83 -19.14 -60.16 35.09
C LYS A 83 -18.14 -60.11 33.93
N PRO A 84 -17.09 -60.97 33.88
CA PRO A 84 -16.06 -60.92 32.82
C PRO A 84 -16.61 -60.98 31.37
N ILE A 85 -17.72 -61.67 31.16
CA ILE A 85 -18.39 -61.80 29.85
C ILE A 85 -19.12 -60.49 29.44
N GLU A 86 -19.43 -59.62 30.41
CA GLU A 86 -20.20 -58.39 30.27
C GLU A 86 -19.33 -57.11 30.29
N LYS A 87 -18.10 -57.15 30.86
CA LYS A 87 -17.17 -56.00 30.90
C LYS A 87 -16.90 -55.41 29.52
N LEU A 88 -16.96 -54.09 29.37
CA LEU A 88 -16.71 -53.40 28.11
C LEU A 88 -15.22 -53.17 27.83
N GLY A 89 -14.39 -53.14 28.88
CA GLY A 89 -12.94 -52.92 28.80
C GLY A 89 -12.51 -51.47 29.00
N LEU A 90 -13.40 -50.64 29.57
CA LEU A 90 -13.18 -49.19 29.73
C LEU A 90 -11.92 -48.86 30.54
N THR A 91 -11.51 -49.72 31.47
CA THR A 91 -10.33 -49.54 32.33
C THR A 91 -9.06 -49.23 31.55
N LYS A 92 -8.77 -50.00 30.48
CA LYS A 92 -7.57 -49.79 29.67
C LYS A 92 -7.65 -48.48 28.87
N LEU A 93 -8.84 -48.14 28.37
CA LEU A 93 -9.06 -46.87 27.66
C LEU A 93 -8.88 -45.67 28.60
N PHE A 94 -9.39 -45.76 29.83
CA PHE A 94 -9.22 -44.74 30.85
C PHE A 94 -7.75 -44.57 31.25
N GLU A 95 -7.02 -45.66 31.44
CA GLU A 95 -5.59 -45.61 31.73
C GLU A 95 -4.79 -44.88 30.63
N GLU A 96 -5.03 -45.21 29.36
CA GLU A 96 -4.33 -44.55 28.24
C GLU A 96 -4.79 -43.11 28.01
N CYS A 97 -6.07 -42.79 28.19
CA CYS A 97 -6.56 -41.41 28.19
C CYS A 97 -5.94 -40.59 29.32
N CYS A 98 -5.77 -41.17 30.51
CA CYS A 98 -5.16 -40.49 31.64
C CYS A 98 -3.65 -40.25 31.46
N ARG A 99 -2.95 -41.14 30.74
CA ARG A 99 -1.51 -41.05 30.41
C ARG A 99 -1.20 -40.11 29.24
N ASN A 100 -2.03 -40.13 28.19
CA ASN A 100 -1.74 -39.48 26.90
C ASN A 100 -2.63 -38.27 26.58
N GLY A 101 -3.70 -38.03 27.35
CA GLY A 101 -4.66 -36.96 27.09
C GLY A 101 -4.15 -35.56 27.46
N THR A 102 -4.97 -34.56 27.12
CA THR A 102 -4.70 -33.13 27.40
C THR A 102 -5.90 -32.46 28.08
N LYS A 103 -5.73 -31.23 28.58
CA LYS A 103 -6.84 -30.44 29.15
C LYS A 103 -7.98 -30.12 28.16
N TYR A 104 -7.83 -30.47 26.88
CA TYR A 104 -8.79 -30.24 25.80
C TYR A 104 -9.51 -31.52 25.35
N TRP A 105 -9.17 -32.69 25.89
CA TRP A 105 -9.83 -33.95 25.51
C TRP A 105 -11.20 -34.08 26.18
N LEU A 106 -12.23 -34.32 25.37
CA LEU A 106 -13.60 -34.56 25.82
C LEU A 106 -13.78 -35.98 26.42
N ASP A 107 -14.92 -36.19 27.07
CA ASP A 107 -15.34 -37.46 27.68
C ASP A 107 -15.80 -38.47 26.61
N PRO A 108 -15.05 -39.57 26.34
CA PRO A 108 -15.39 -40.50 25.28
C PRO A 108 -16.60 -41.38 25.64
N VAL A 109 -16.91 -41.56 26.92
CA VAL A 109 -18.10 -42.32 27.34
C VAL A 109 -19.34 -41.47 27.16
N GLY A 110 -19.26 -40.16 27.44
CA GLY A 110 -20.31 -39.19 27.12
C GLY A 110 -20.67 -39.19 25.63
N GLU A 111 -19.68 -39.08 24.74
CA GLU A 111 -19.91 -39.11 23.28
C GLU A 111 -20.41 -40.49 22.78
N MET A 112 -20.16 -41.59 23.50
CA MET A 112 -20.70 -42.92 23.16
C MET A 112 -22.16 -43.14 23.58
N LYS A 113 -22.78 -42.24 24.37
CA LYS A 113 -24.16 -42.40 24.89
C LYS A 113 -25.19 -42.79 23.80
N PRO A 114 -25.22 -42.19 22.59
CA PRO A 114 -26.16 -42.58 21.54
C PRO A 114 -26.00 -44.02 21.02
N LEU A 115 -24.80 -44.60 21.11
CA LEU A 115 -24.57 -46.00 20.72
C LEU A 115 -25.13 -46.97 21.76
N PHE A 116 -25.05 -46.61 23.05
CA PHE A 116 -25.68 -47.37 24.13
C PHE A 116 -27.21 -47.26 24.06
N GLU A 117 -27.75 -46.06 23.84
CA GLU A 117 -29.19 -45.84 23.62
C GLU A 117 -29.71 -46.63 22.40
N THR A 118 -28.92 -46.73 21.32
CA THR A 118 -29.27 -47.56 20.16
C THR A 118 -29.27 -49.06 20.52
N LEU A 119 -28.32 -49.54 21.32
CA LEU A 119 -28.33 -50.93 21.78
C LEU A 119 -29.52 -51.21 22.70
N GLU A 120 -29.84 -50.31 23.63
CA GLU A 120 -30.97 -50.44 24.55
C GLU A 120 -32.31 -50.50 23.77
N ASN A 121 -32.55 -49.53 22.89
CA ASN A 121 -33.76 -49.45 22.05
C ASN A 121 -33.96 -50.66 21.12
N PHE A 122 -32.88 -51.33 20.69
CA PHE A 122 -32.94 -52.49 19.77
C PHE A 122 -32.53 -53.82 20.42
N ASN A 123 -32.64 -53.94 21.75
CA ASN A 123 -32.35 -55.14 22.54
C ASN A 123 -30.98 -55.77 22.24
N GLY A 124 -29.98 -54.92 22.02
CA GLY A 124 -28.59 -55.29 21.80
C GLY A 124 -27.79 -55.33 23.12
N PRO A 125 -26.89 -56.30 23.31
CA PRO A 125 -26.10 -56.38 24.52
C PRO A 125 -24.97 -55.36 24.49
N ASN A 126 -24.78 -54.59 25.57
CA ASN A 126 -23.74 -53.53 25.66
C ASN A 126 -22.33 -53.97 25.25
N LYS A 127 -21.98 -55.26 25.39
CA LYS A 127 -20.71 -55.84 24.89
C LYS A 127 -20.47 -55.66 23.39
N SER A 128 -21.49 -55.32 22.59
CA SER A 128 -21.37 -55.07 21.15
C SER A 128 -20.54 -53.83 20.80
N VAL A 129 -20.33 -52.86 21.70
CA VAL A 129 -19.39 -51.74 21.47
C VAL A 129 -17.92 -52.08 21.79
N ARG A 130 -17.60 -53.31 22.25
CA ARG A 130 -16.20 -53.72 22.54
C ARG A 130 -15.21 -53.42 21.38
N PRO A 131 -15.54 -53.65 20.09
CA PRO A 131 -14.64 -53.30 19.00
C PRO A 131 -14.38 -51.79 18.89
N VAL A 132 -15.41 -50.96 19.08
CA VAL A 132 -15.25 -49.49 19.13
C VAL A 132 -14.30 -49.12 20.26
N ILE A 133 -14.50 -49.64 21.48
CA ILE A 133 -13.63 -49.37 22.63
C ILE A 133 -12.17 -49.83 22.39
N TYR A 134 -11.97 -50.89 21.61
CA TYR A 134 -10.63 -51.34 21.20
C TYR A 134 -9.95 -50.35 20.23
N LEU A 135 -10.68 -49.85 19.22
CA LEU A 135 -10.17 -48.80 18.32
C LEU A 135 -9.86 -47.49 19.08
N LEU A 136 -10.74 -47.09 20.01
CA LEU A 136 -10.52 -45.94 20.89
C LEU A 136 -9.24 -46.12 21.75
N LEU A 137 -8.91 -47.34 22.16
CA LEU A 137 -7.70 -47.64 22.93
C LEU A 137 -6.43 -47.53 22.07
N GLN A 138 -6.48 -47.95 20.79
CA GLN A 138 -5.37 -47.75 19.85
C GLN A 138 -5.15 -46.25 19.57
N LEU A 139 -6.22 -45.50 19.32
CA LEU A 139 -6.18 -44.04 19.09
C LEU A 139 -5.63 -43.29 20.31
N ALA A 140 -6.05 -43.64 21.53
CA ALA A 140 -5.53 -43.05 22.76
C ALA A 140 -4.00 -43.21 22.91
N ARG A 141 -3.47 -44.39 22.55
CA ARG A 141 -2.03 -44.68 22.54
C ARG A 141 -1.27 -43.88 21.47
N ALA A 142 -1.88 -43.69 20.31
CA ALA A 142 -1.38 -42.81 19.24
C ALA A 142 -1.53 -41.31 19.56
N ARG A 143 -2.01 -40.94 20.76
CA ARG A 143 -2.31 -39.57 21.19
C ARG A 143 -3.36 -38.86 20.33
N ILE A 144 -4.29 -39.62 19.75
CA ILE A 144 -5.44 -39.12 19.01
C ILE A 144 -6.66 -39.14 19.95
N SER A 145 -7.38 -38.02 20.05
CA SER A 145 -8.47 -37.87 21.02
C SER A 145 -9.62 -38.86 20.75
N PRO A 146 -9.90 -39.82 21.64
CA PRO A 146 -10.90 -40.86 21.37
C PRO A 146 -12.32 -40.29 21.31
N ALA A 147 -12.63 -39.30 22.13
CA ALA A 147 -13.94 -38.65 22.13
C ALA A 147 -14.21 -37.91 20.81
N ALA A 148 -13.19 -37.27 20.22
CA ALA A 148 -13.29 -36.67 18.89
C ALA A 148 -13.58 -37.74 17.82
N PHE A 149 -12.98 -38.93 17.92
CA PHE A 149 -13.23 -40.03 16.97
C PHE A 149 -14.66 -40.56 17.09
N VAL A 150 -15.19 -40.69 18.31
CA VAL A 150 -16.60 -41.02 18.51
C VAL A 150 -17.51 -39.95 17.88
N ARG A 151 -17.27 -38.67 18.19
CA ARG A 151 -18.08 -37.54 17.72
C ARG A 151 -18.07 -37.35 16.20
N TYR A 152 -16.91 -37.49 15.56
CA TYR A 152 -16.70 -37.10 14.16
C TYR A 152 -16.55 -38.27 13.19
N VAL A 153 -16.30 -39.51 13.64
CA VAL A 153 -16.16 -40.69 12.76
C VAL A 153 -17.19 -41.77 13.09
N VAL A 154 -17.27 -42.22 14.35
CA VAL A 154 -18.18 -43.32 14.73
C VAL A 154 -19.64 -42.90 14.63
N ARG A 155 -20.03 -41.76 15.24
CA ARG A 155 -21.40 -41.25 15.19
C ARG A 155 -21.86 -40.97 13.74
N PRO A 156 -21.14 -40.22 12.89
CA PRO A 156 -21.59 -39.98 11.51
C PRO A 156 -21.66 -41.22 10.61
N ARG A 157 -20.90 -42.28 10.90
CA ARG A 157 -21.03 -43.56 10.17
C ARG A 157 -22.22 -44.39 10.67
N MET A 158 -22.40 -44.48 11.99
CA MET A 158 -23.35 -45.42 12.61
C MET A 158 -24.74 -44.84 12.90
N ALA A 159 -24.95 -43.51 12.78
CA ALA A 159 -26.19 -42.82 13.15
C ALA A 159 -27.49 -43.44 12.59
N PHE A 160 -27.43 -44.07 11.42
CA PHE A 160 -28.60 -44.65 10.75
C PHE A 160 -28.64 -46.19 10.74
N ASP A 161 -27.57 -46.88 11.19
CA ASP A 161 -27.52 -48.35 11.20
C ASP A 161 -28.06 -48.92 12.52
N ARG A 162 -29.36 -49.18 12.55
CA ARG A 162 -30.07 -49.70 13.74
C ARG A 162 -29.88 -51.22 13.95
N ASP A 163 -29.32 -51.95 12.98
CA ASP A 163 -29.12 -53.40 13.08
C ASP A 163 -27.74 -53.75 13.70
N TRP A 164 -27.69 -53.72 15.02
CA TRP A 164 -26.45 -53.97 15.78
C TRP A 164 -25.77 -55.32 15.48
N ARG A 165 -26.53 -56.30 14.95
CA ARG A 165 -25.98 -57.61 14.56
C ARG A 165 -25.04 -57.49 13.36
N LYS A 166 -25.31 -56.55 12.45
CA LYS A 166 -24.54 -56.30 11.22
C LYS A 166 -23.52 -55.18 11.34
N TRP A 167 -23.43 -54.52 12.51
CA TRP A 167 -22.40 -53.50 12.77
C TRP A 167 -20.97 -54.01 12.49
N ARG A 168 -20.69 -55.29 12.76
CA ARG A 168 -19.39 -55.88 12.44
C ARG A 168 -19.11 -55.89 10.95
N GLU A 169 -20.07 -56.30 10.14
CA GLU A 169 -19.97 -56.42 8.67
C GLU A 169 -19.98 -55.05 7.98
N ARG A 170 -20.77 -54.10 8.49
CA ARG A 170 -21.03 -52.80 7.85
C ARG A 170 -20.09 -51.69 8.29
N ASN A 171 -19.73 -51.67 9.57
CA ASN A 171 -19.10 -50.50 10.21
C ASN A 171 -17.71 -50.80 10.77
N PHE A 172 -17.52 -51.90 11.49
CA PHE A 172 -16.29 -52.08 12.27
C PHE A 172 -15.02 -52.21 11.43
N TRP A 173 -15.04 -52.93 10.29
CA TRP A 173 -13.89 -52.98 9.36
C TRP A 173 -13.51 -51.58 8.86
N ALA A 174 -14.49 -50.81 8.38
CA ALA A 174 -14.23 -49.45 7.89
C ALA A 174 -13.79 -48.47 8.99
N LEU A 175 -14.31 -48.61 10.22
CA LEU A 175 -13.83 -47.83 11.37
C LEU A 175 -12.39 -48.22 11.76
N GLU A 176 -12.00 -49.48 11.55
CA GLU A 176 -10.63 -49.97 11.75
C GLU A 176 -9.69 -49.45 10.63
N SER A 177 -10.08 -49.53 9.36
CA SER A 177 -9.34 -48.92 8.24
C SER A 177 -9.13 -47.40 8.45
N ILE A 178 -10.17 -46.66 8.87
CA ILE A 178 -10.04 -45.22 9.18
C ILE A 178 -9.17 -44.99 10.42
N ALA A 179 -9.33 -45.77 11.50
CA ALA A 179 -8.51 -45.60 12.70
C ALA A 179 -7.02 -45.84 12.42
N ASN A 180 -6.69 -46.89 11.67
CA ASN A 180 -5.31 -47.21 11.28
C ASN A 180 -4.72 -46.10 10.39
N PHE A 181 -5.45 -45.63 9.38
CA PHE A 181 -5.04 -44.50 8.54
C PHE A 181 -4.77 -43.22 9.36
N LEU A 182 -5.64 -42.89 10.32
CA LEU A 182 -5.44 -41.73 11.19
C LEU A 182 -4.22 -41.88 12.12
N ILE A 183 -3.92 -43.10 12.59
CA ILE A 183 -2.72 -43.40 13.41
C ILE A 183 -1.44 -43.24 12.57
N GLU A 184 -1.45 -43.71 11.34
CA GLU A 184 -0.32 -43.61 10.41
C GLU A 184 -0.03 -42.16 10.02
N ILE A 185 -1.04 -41.42 9.52
CA ILE A 185 -0.85 -40.05 9.06
C ILE A 185 -0.55 -39.08 10.21
N LYS A 186 -0.93 -39.41 11.46
CA LYS A 186 -0.48 -38.70 12.68
C LYS A 186 1.04 -38.77 12.91
N GLY A 187 1.74 -39.70 12.26
CA GLY A 187 3.21 -39.76 12.21
C GLY A 187 3.85 -38.95 11.07
N LYS A 188 3.10 -38.63 10.02
CA LYS A 188 3.57 -37.91 8.82
C LYS A 188 3.46 -36.37 8.99
N PRO A 189 4.19 -35.55 8.21
CA PRO A 189 3.84 -34.15 7.99
C PRO A 189 2.44 -34.00 7.38
N PRO A 190 1.71 -32.90 7.65
CA PRO A 190 1.98 -31.87 8.66
C PRO A 190 1.68 -32.34 10.10
N PHE A 191 0.94 -33.44 10.25
CA PHE A 191 0.29 -33.84 11.51
C PHE A 191 1.19 -34.47 12.58
N HIS A 192 2.51 -34.64 12.37
CA HIS A 192 3.43 -35.14 13.39
C HIS A 192 3.46 -34.25 14.66
N ARG A 193 3.26 -32.93 14.51
CA ARG A 193 3.30 -31.93 15.59
C ARG A 193 2.06 -31.96 16.50
N ALA A 194 2.11 -31.24 17.62
CA ALA A 194 0.99 -31.13 18.58
C ALA A 194 0.01 -29.98 18.30
N THR A 195 0.43 -29.00 17.49
CA THR A 195 -0.39 -27.90 16.96
C THR A 195 0.01 -27.62 15.51
N LEU A 196 -0.84 -26.90 14.77
CA LEU A 196 -0.62 -26.49 13.39
C LEU A 196 -0.37 -24.97 13.31
N GLY A 197 0.76 -24.61 12.67
CA GLY A 197 1.27 -23.24 12.63
C GLY A 197 1.49 -22.62 14.03
N PRO A 198 1.51 -21.28 14.13
CA PRO A 198 1.50 -20.57 15.41
C PRO A 198 0.08 -20.48 16.03
N THR A 199 -0.93 -21.07 15.39
CA THR A 199 -2.32 -21.03 15.87
C THR A 199 -2.53 -21.96 17.07
N ARG A 200 -3.57 -21.72 17.87
CA ARG A 200 -3.98 -22.61 18.97
C ARG A 200 -4.55 -23.97 18.48
N ALA A 201 -4.67 -24.19 17.16
CA ALA A 201 -5.33 -25.36 16.58
C ALA A 201 -4.61 -26.67 16.93
N ARG A 202 -5.32 -27.55 17.64
CA ARG A 202 -4.84 -28.86 18.09
C ARG A 202 -4.82 -29.88 16.96
N THR A 203 -3.66 -30.46 16.70
CA THR A 203 -3.45 -31.39 15.58
C THR A 203 -4.38 -32.60 15.64
N GLU A 204 -4.58 -33.19 16.82
CA GLU A 204 -5.43 -34.37 16.98
C GLU A 204 -6.91 -34.08 16.74
N LEU A 205 -7.36 -32.84 16.96
CA LEU A 205 -8.74 -32.42 16.68
C LEU A 205 -8.93 -32.09 15.20
N VAL A 206 -7.99 -31.38 14.59
CA VAL A 206 -8.01 -31.08 13.14
C VAL A 206 -8.00 -32.37 12.34
N LEU A 207 -7.10 -33.30 12.68
CA LEU A 207 -6.96 -34.59 12.03
C LEU A 207 -8.27 -35.38 12.04
N VAL A 208 -8.87 -35.58 13.21
CA VAL A 208 -10.11 -36.37 13.32
C VAL A 208 -11.32 -35.64 12.71
N LYS A 209 -11.42 -34.32 12.86
CA LYS A 209 -12.56 -33.51 12.38
C LYS A 209 -12.57 -33.29 10.87
N TYR A 210 -11.40 -33.16 10.22
CA TYR A 210 -11.29 -32.79 8.81
C TYR A 210 -10.63 -33.84 7.91
N VAL A 211 -9.87 -34.80 8.45
CA VAL A 211 -9.37 -35.98 7.69
C VAL A 211 -10.25 -37.20 7.95
N GLY A 212 -10.55 -37.50 9.23
CA GLY A 212 -11.35 -38.66 9.61
C GLY A 212 -12.85 -38.57 9.27
N LYS A 213 -13.47 -37.40 9.50
CA LYS A 213 -14.90 -37.20 9.23
C LYS A 213 -15.30 -37.40 7.76
N PRO A 214 -14.55 -36.91 6.75
CA PRO A 214 -14.78 -37.27 5.35
C PRO A 214 -14.89 -38.78 5.11
N LEU A 215 -13.86 -39.53 5.49
CA LEU A 215 -13.77 -40.98 5.28
C LEU A 215 -14.93 -41.75 5.93
N SER A 216 -15.46 -41.26 7.07
CA SER A 216 -16.60 -41.88 7.77
C SER A 216 -17.84 -42.11 6.90
N ARG A 217 -18.02 -41.32 5.83
CA ARG A 217 -19.18 -41.37 4.92
C ARG A 217 -19.01 -42.31 3.73
N PHE A 218 -17.82 -42.85 3.47
CA PHE A 218 -17.57 -43.69 2.28
C PHE A 218 -17.86 -45.19 2.51
N PRO A 219 -18.28 -45.95 1.49
CA PRO A 219 -18.41 -47.41 1.57
C PRO A 219 -17.08 -48.07 1.94
N ALA A 220 -17.12 -49.24 2.60
CA ALA A 220 -15.91 -49.96 2.99
C ALA A 220 -14.99 -50.26 1.79
N VAL A 221 -15.56 -50.68 0.66
CA VAL A 221 -14.84 -50.96 -0.60
C VAL A 221 -13.99 -49.77 -1.09
N VAL A 222 -14.42 -48.52 -0.86
CA VAL A 222 -13.67 -47.30 -1.26
C VAL A 222 -12.59 -46.94 -0.23
N LEU A 223 -12.72 -47.40 1.01
CA LEU A 223 -11.74 -47.20 2.08
C LEU A 223 -10.66 -48.29 2.09
N ASP A 224 -10.98 -49.46 1.55
CA ASP A 224 -10.10 -50.64 1.45
C ASP A 224 -9.32 -50.69 0.11
N ASP A 225 -9.56 -49.72 -0.77
CA ASP A 225 -8.72 -49.40 -1.94
C ASP A 225 -7.41 -48.73 -1.48
N GLU A 226 -6.28 -49.40 -1.74
CA GLU A 226 -4.95 -48.96 -1.27
C GLU A 226 -4.43 -47.75 -2.07
N GLU A 227 -4.67 -47.71 -3.40
CA GLU A 227 -4.26 -46.59 -4.26
C GLU A 227 -5.01 -45.29 -3.91
N LEU A 228 -6.32 -45.37 -3.66
CA LEU A 228 -7.11 -44.22 -3.22
C LEU A 228 -6.78 -43.77 -1.80
N ARG A 229 -6.42 -44.72 -0.91
CA ARG A 229 -6.01 -44.41 0.47
C ARG A 229 -4.65 -43.70 0.50
N ASP A 230 -3.68 -44.18 -0.27
CA ASP A 230 -2.36 -43.55 -0.38
C ASP A 230 -2.44 -42.20 -1.06
N ALA A 231 -3.20 -42.06 -2.16
CA ALA A 231 -3.44 -40.76 -2.79
C ALA A 231 -4.15 -39.76 -1.85
N TYR A 232 -5.00 -40.21 -0.93
CA TYR A 232 -5.57 -39.36 0.12
C TYR A 232 -4.57 -39.03 1.23
N SER A 233 -3.64 -39.95 1.56
CA SER A 233 -2.50 -39.73 2.47
C SER A 233 -1.59 -38.63 1.92
N ASP A 234 -1.18 -38.74 0.66
CA ASP A 234 -0.26 -37.83 -0.01
C ASP A 234 -0.87 -36.45 -0.25
N ALA A 235 -2.15 -36.37 -0.61
CA ALA A 235 -2.87 -35.11 -0.77
C ALA A 235 -2.91 -34.28 0.53
N TRP A 236 -2.91 -34.95 1.70
CA TRP A 236 -2.78 -34.29 3.00
C TRP A 236 -1.32 -34.05 3.41
N ALA A 237 -0.39 -34.92 3.03
CA ALA A 237 1.04 -34.76 3.32
C ALA A 237 1.72 -33.65 2.48
N ALA A 238 1.11 -33.26 1.35
CA ALA A 238 1.51 -32.12 0.54
C ALA A 238 1.24 -30.75 1.22
N LEU A 239 0.41 -30.71 2.27
CA LEU A 239 0.11 -29.50 3.04
C LEU A 239 1.13 -29.28 4.17
N VAL A 240 1.50 -28.03 4.41
CA VAL A 240 2.46 -27.62 5.45
C VAL A 240 1.73 -27.15 6.71
N LEU A 241 0.60 -26.45 6.54
CA LEU A 241 -0.29 -25.94 7.57
C LEU A 241 0.41 -25.05 8.61
N GLU A 242 1.36 -24.22 8.16
CA GLU A 242 2.09 -23.27 9.01
C GLU A 242 1.55 -21.82 8.96
N ASN A 243 0.82 -21.45 7.91
CA ASN A 243 0.36 -20.07 7.68
C ASN A 243 -1.06 -19.81 8.28
N PRO A 244 -1.24 -18.82 9.19
CA PRO A 244 -2.54 -18.53 9.81
C PRO A 244 -3.65 -18.09 8.84
N LEU A 245 -3.31 -17.24 7.85
CA LEU A 245 -4.27 -16.76 6.85
C LEU A 245 -4.73 -17.91 5.94
N PHE A 246 -3.82 -18.84 5.60
CA PHE A 246 -4.18 -20.04 4.87
C PHE A 246 -5.03 -21.01 5.70
N LEU A 247 -4.74 -21.19 6.99
CA LEU A 247 -5.60 -21.97 7.89
C LEU A 247 -7.01 -21.37 8.00
N THR A 248 -7.11 -20.04 8.02
CA THR A 248 -8.39 -19.31 7.97
C THR A 248 -9.10 -19.50 6.63
N PHE A 249 -8.37 -19.45 5.51
CA PHE A 249 -8.90 -19.80 4.19
C PHE A 249 -9.50 -21.22 4.16
N LEU A 250 -8.76 -22.23 4.63
CA LEU A 250 -9.24 -23.60 4.67
C LEU A 250 -10.49 -23.76 5.53
N ARG A 251 -10.53 -23.12 6.72
CA ARG A 251 -11.69 -23.13 7.65
C ARG A 251 -12.96 -22.61 6.97
N SER A 252 -12.86 -21.58 6.13
CA SER A 252 -14.01 -20.93 5.48
C SER A 252 -14.35 -21.45 4.09
N ASN A 253 -13.36 -21.92 3.31
CA ASN A 253 -13.53 -22.19 1.87
C ASN A 253 -13.21 -23.62 1.41
N VAL A 254 -12.64 -24.49 2.24
CA VAL A 254 -12.30 -25.87 1.84
C VAL A 254 -12.92 -26.89 2.78
N PHE A 255 -12.67 -26.78 4.09
CA PHE A 255 -13.16 -27.72 5.09
C PHE A 255 -14.68 -27.92 5.09
N PRO A 256 -15.55 -26.90 4.87
CA PRO A 256 -16.99 -27.10 4.75
C PRO A 256 -17.36 -28.15 3.68
N PHE A 257 -16.77 -28.04 2.48
CA PHE A 257 -17.00 -28.99 1.39
C PHE A 257 -16.55 -30.40 1.76
N LEU A 258 -15.34 -30.53 2.32
CA LEU A 258 -14.77 -31.83 2.68
C LEU A 258 -15.73 -32.64 3.58
N TYR A 259 -16.32 -32.04 4.62
CA TYR A 259 -17.18 -32.80 5.53
C TYR A 259 -18.69 -32.75 5.21
N ARG A 260 -19.18 -31.81 4.40
CA ARG A 260 -20.61 -31.73 3.98
C ARG A 260 -20.92 -32.46 2.68
N LEU A 261 -19.94 -32.61 1.78
CA LEU A 261 -20.11 -33.34 0.50
C LEU A 261 -19.56 -34.78 0.52
N SER A 262 -18.74 -35.18 1.49
CA SER A 262 -18.27 -36.58 1.59
C SER A 262 -19.41 -37.59 1.58
N GLY A 263 -19.29 -38.63 0.75
CA GLY A 263 -20.36 -39.61 0.48
C GLY A 263 -21.43 -39.14 -0.51
N LYS A 264 -21.43 -37.86 -0.92
CA LYS A 264 -22.16 -37.31 -2.09
C LYS A 264 -21.24 -37.07 -3.30
N ILE A 265 -19.92 -37.06 -3.08
CA ILE A 265 -18.85 -36.96 -4.10
C ILE A 265 -17.82 -38.05 -3.87
N ASP A 266 -17.09 -38.41 -4.93
CA ASP A 266 -16.08 -39.48 -4.90
C ASP A 266 -14.81 -39.07 -4.13
N LEU A 267 -14.07 -40.05 -3.60
CA LEU A 267 -12.83 -39.77 -2.86
C LEU A 267 -11.77 -39.09 -3.76
N VAL A 268 -11.72 -39.46 -5.04
CA VAL A 268 -10.90 -38.79 -6.08
C VAL A 268 -11.22 -37.29 -6.20
N GLN A 269 -12.49 -36.90 -6.01
CA GLN A 269 -12.92 -35.50 -6.11
C GLN A 269 -12.51 -34.69 -4.85
N LEU A 270 -12.49 -35.33 -3.68
CA LEU A 270 -11.90 -34.74 -2.46
C LEU A 270 -10.38 -34.58 -2.58
N ILE A 271 -9.67 -35.60 -3.11
CA ILE A 271 -8.23 -35.55 -3.40
C ILE A 271 -7.91 -34.38 -4.34
N ALA A 272 -8.70 -34.22 -5.41
CA ALA A 272 -8.52 -33.12 -6.36
C ALA A 272 -8.77 -31.71 -5.77
N ILE A 273 -9.58 -31.60 -4.71
CA ILE A 273 -9.75 -30.34 -3.95
C ILE A 273 -8.54 -30.11 -3.02
N LEU A 274 -8.03 -31.16 -2.38
CA LEU A 274 -6.86 -31.08 -1.48
C LEU A 274 -5.58 -30.71 -2.23
N HIS A 275 -5.33 -31.30 -3.42
CA HIS A 275 -4.20 -30.90 -4.26
C HIS A 275 -4.27 -29.42 -4.66
N GLY A 276 -5.44 -28.94 -5.11
CA GLY A 276 -5.63 -27.52 -5.41
C GLY A 276 -5.51 -26.59 -4.19
N ALA A 277 -5.68 -27.10 -2.97
CA ALA A 277 -5.38 -26.37 -1.73
C ALA A 277 -3.88 -26.37 -1.39
N ALA A 278 -3.16 -27.47 -1.65
CA ALA A 278 -1.71 -27.54 -1.44
C ALA A 278 -0.93 -26.67 -2.42
N GLU A 279 -1.33 -26.63 -3.70
CA GLU A 279 -0.73 -25.77 -4.73
C GLU A 279 -0.70 -24.29 -4.30
N ILE A 280 -1.79 -23.80 -3.69
CA ILE A 280 -1.93 -22.39 -3.29
C ILE A 280 -1.33 -22.09 -1.91
N GLU A 281 -1.05 -23.09 -1.05
CA GLU A 281 -0.38 -22.84 0.24
C GLU A 281 1.02 -22.21 0.04
N GLY A 282 1.74 -22.66 -0.99
CA GLY A 282 3.01 -22.07 -1.38
C GLY A 282 2.90 -20.58 -1.74
N ASP A 283 1.81 -20.17 -2.37
CA ASP A 283 1.53 -18.77 -2.71
C ASP A 283 1.14 -17.94 -1.48
N PHE A 284 0.33 -18.49 -0.57
CA PHE A 284 0.04 -17.84 0.73
C PHE A 284 1.32 -17.62 1.54
N ALA A 285 2.20 -18.63 1.64
CA ALA A 285 3.50 -18.51 2.31
C ALA A 285 4.46 -17.55 1.58
N ALA A 286 4.37 -17.45 0.24
CA ALA A 286 5.13 -16.49 -0.54
C ALA A 286 4.66 -15.04 -0.29
N SER A 287 3.36 -14.76 -0.33
CA SER A 287 2.82 -13.40 -0.23
C SER A 287 2.63 -12.89 1.20
N PHE A 288 2.38 -13.78 2.16
CA PHE A 288 2.10 -13.46 3.57
C PHE A 288 3.01 -14.26 4.51
N PRO A 289 4.30 -13.89 4.64
CA PRO A 289 5.22 -14.56 5.54
C PRO A 289 4.84 -14.33 7.02
N PRO A 290 5.21 -15.25 7.94
CA PRO A 290 4.92 -15.12 9.37
C PRO A 290 5.42 -13.77 9.94
N GLY A 291 4.53 -13.03 10.61
CA GLY A 291 4.82 -11.69 11.15
C GLY A 291 4.54 -10.52 10.20
N ALA A 292 4.09 -10.77 8.97
CA ALA A 292 3.41 -9.74 8.18
C ALA A 292 2.08 -9.33 8.86
N PRO A 293 1.61 -8.07 8.73
CA PRO A 293 0.29 -7.69 9.22
C PRO A 293 -0.81 -8.46 8.47
N GLU A 294 -1.71 -9.08 9.21
CA GLU A 294 -2.83 -9.83 8.65
C GLU A 294 -3.89 -8.86 8.07
N PRO A 295 -4.33 -9.03 6.81
CA PRO A 295 -5.38 -8.18 6.24
C PRO A 295 -6.75 -8.56 6.81
N ASP A 296 -7.40 -7.60 7.46
CA ASP A 296 -8.68 -7.66 8.20
C ASP A 296 -9.92 -8.06 7.36
N ILE A 297 -9.70 -8.51 6.12
CA ILE A 297 -10.68 -8.62 5.04
C ILE A 297 -10.87 -10.09 4.59
N PHE A 298 -10.05 -11.03 5.09
CA PHE A 298 -10.07 -12.41 4.60
C PHE A 298 -11.19 -13.29 5.20
N GLN A 299 -12.41 -12.74 5.25
CA GLN A 299 -13.65 -13.45 5.60
C GLN A 299 -14.44 -13.93 4.36
N GLY A 300 -13.91 -13.67 3.15
CA GLY A 300 -14.56 -13.97 1.87
C GLY A 300 -14.77 -15.46 1.60
N GLY A 301 -15.94 -15.98 1.98
CA GLY A 301 -16.41 -17.33 1.64
C GLY A 301 -17.07 -17.40 0.26
N LEU A 302 -16.72 -18.41 -0.55
CA LEU A 302 -17.47 -18.80 -1.76
C LEU A 302 -18.94 -19.12 -1.46
N TYR A 303 -19.23 -19.48 -0.21
CA TYR A 303 -20.57 -19.66 0.34
C TYR A 303 -20.67 -18.73 1.56
N LYS A 304 -21.77 -17.99 1.69
CA LYS A 304 -22.02 -17.13 2.86
C LYS A 304 -22.46 -17.99 4.05
N GLU A 305 -23.40 -18.88 3.76
CA GLU A 305 -23.76 -20.07 4.54
C GLU A 305 -23.66 -21.28 3.60
N PHE A 306 -23.13 -22.40 4.08
CA PHE A 306 -22.89 -23.56 3.23
C PHE A 306 -24.19 -24.20 2.73
N GLU A 307 -25.10 -24.52 3.66
CA GLU A 307 -26.35 -25.24 3.35
C GLU A 307 -27.25 -24.39 2.45
N THR A 308 -27.55 -23.15 2.85
CA THR A 308 -28.35 -22.18 2.10
C THR A 308 -27.81 -21.97 0.67
N GLY A 309 -26.49 -21.86 0.52
CA GLY A 309 -25.84 -21.74 -0.79
C GLY A 309 -25.82 -23.02 -1.63
N MET A 310 -25.88 -24.20 -1.00
CA MET A 310 -25.97 -25.50 -1.69
C MET A 310 -27.42 -25.77 -2.15
N MET A 311 -28.41 -25.51 -1.29
CA MET A 311 -29.83 -25.70 -1.61
C MET A 311 -30.24 -24.85 -2.83
N ALA A 312 -29.90 -23.55 -2.84
CA ALA A 312 -30.18 -22.65 -3.98
C ALA A 312 -29.52 -23.09 -5.30
N ARG A 313 -28.44 -23.89 -5.25
CA ARG A 313 -27.80 -24.49 -6.43
C ARG A 313 -28.50 -25.77 -6.88
N GLN A 314 -28.98 -26.57 -5.95
CA GLN A 314 -29.81 -27.75 -6.25
C GLN A 314 -31.19 -27.37 -6.80
N GLU A 315 -31.79 -26.29 -6.32
CA GLU A 315 -33.02 -25.69 -6.88
C GLU A 315 -32.82 -25.21 -8.33
N LYS A 316 -31.61 -24.77 -8.68
CA LYS A 316 -31.17 -24.49 -10.06
C LYS A 316 -30.88 -25.73 -10.91
N GLY A 317 -30.98 -26.94 -10.34
CA GLY A 317 -30.70 -28.20 -11.02
C GLY A 317 -29.21 -28.55 -11.16
N LEU A 318 -28.31 -27.87 -10.44
CA LEU A 318 -26.87 -28.18 -10.49
C LEU A 318 -26.55 -29.48 -9.76
N THR A 319 -25.65 -30.28 -10.35
CA THR A 319 -25.21 -31.55 -9.75
C THR A 319 -24.16 -31.33 -8.67
N VAL A 320 -23.90 -32.35 -7.84
CA VAL A 320 -22.81 -32.28 -6.84
C VAL A 320 -21.43 -32.18 -7.50
N TYR A 321 -21.29 -32.70 -8.74
CA TYR A 321 -20.09 -32.55 -9.56
C TYR A 321 -19.85 -31.09 -10.00
N ASP A 322 -20.90 -30.35 -10.30
CA ASP A 322 -20.82 -28.93 -10.64
C ASP A 322 -20.37 -28.07 -9.44
N LEU A 323 -20.73 -28.46 -8.21
CA LEU A 323 -20.20 -27.84 -7.00
C LEU A 323 -18.68 -28.02 -6.88
N VAL A 324 -18.17 -29.22 -7.20
CA VAL A 324 -16.71 -29.50 -7.21
C VAL A 324 -15.99 -28.64 -8.26
N ARG A 325 -16.60 -28.45 -9.44
CA ARG A 325 -16.06 -27.57 -10.50
C ARG A 325 -15.99 -26.11 -10.04
N GLU A 326 -17.08 -25.59 -9.45
CA GLU A 326 -17.12 -24.22 -8.91
C GLU A 326 -16.05 -24.00 -7.82
N VAL A 327 -15.85 -24.97 -6.92
CA VAL A 327 -14.78 -24.94 -5.90
C VAL A 327 -13.40 -24.91 -6.53
N LYS A 328 -13.11 -25.80 -7.49
CA LYS A 328 -11.81 -25.84 -8.16
C LYS A 328 -11.52 -24.56 -8.95
N ALA A 329 -12.53 -23.98 -9.61
CA ALA A 329 -12.41 -22.69 -10.26
C ALA A 329 -12.12 -21.56 -9.26
N TYR A 330 -12.78 -21.55 -8.10
CA TYR A 330 -12.50 -20.57 -7.04
C TYR A 330 -11.10 -20.74 -6.42
N LEU A 331 -10.64 -21.98 -6.21
CA LEU A 331 -9.25 -22.24 -5.76
C LEU A 331 -8.23 -21.68 -6.77
N ALA A 332 -8.44 -21.89 -8.08
CA ALA A 332 -7.57 -21.33 -9.12
C ALA A 332 -7.60 -19.79 -9.17
N ILE A 333 -8.78 -19.17 -8.99
CA ILE A 333 -8.93 -17.72 -8.86
C ILE A 333 -8.13 -17.21 -7.65
N VAL A 334 -8.31 -17.82 -6.48
CA VAL A 334 -7.60 -17.40 -5.25
C VAL A 334 -6.09 -17.60 -5.38
N GLY A 335 -5.61 -18.73 -5.90
CA GLY A 335 -4.18 -18.99 -6.12
C GLY A 335 -3.53 -17.94 -7.02
N THR A 336 -4.18 -17.62 -8.14
CA THR A 336 -3.71 -16.56 -9.04
C THR A 336 -3.70 -15.19 -8.34
N LEU A 337 -4.80 -14.83 -7.67
CA LEU A 337 -4.93 -13.54 -6.99
C LEU A 337 -3.92 -13.37 -5.85
N VAL A 338 -3.62 -14.43 -5.08
CA VAL A 338 -2.66 -14.38 -3.95
C VAL A 338 -1.22 -14.10 -4.43
N ARG A 339 -0.88 -14.40 -5.69
CA ARG A 339 0.41 -14.02 -6.31
C ARG A 339 0.53 -12.52 -6.65
N THR A 340 -0.61 -11.84 -6.84
CA THR A 340 -0.66 -10.42 -7.21
C THR A 340 -0.49 -9.49 -6.00
N ASN A 341 -0.24 -8.20 -6.25
CA ASN A 341 -0.07 -7.21 -5.18
C ASN A 341 -1.35 -6.87 -4.42
N SER A 342 -2.53 -7.00 -5.04
CA SER A 342 -3.81 -6.59 -4.45
C SER A 342 -4.91 -7.67 -4.48
N GLY A 343 -4.63 -8.87 -4.97
CA GLY A 343 -5.63 -9.92 -5.16
C GLY A 343 -6.26 -10.51 -3.91
N ILE A 344 -5.63 -10.39 -2.74
CA ILE A 344 -6.27 -10.78 -1.47
C ILE A 344 -7.55 -9.95 -1.19
N TYR A 345 -7.58 -8.69 -1.64
CA TYR A 345 -8.73 -7.78 -1.59
C TYR A 345 -9.75 -8.03 -2.73
N LEU A 346 -9.46 -8.97 -3.63
CA LEU A 346 -10.33 -9.40 -4.74
C LEU A 346 -10.98 -10.76 -4.51
N ALA A 347 -10.49 -11.57 -3.56
CA ALA A 347 -11.04 -12.89 -3.26
C ALA A 347 -12.55 -12.84 -2.94
N GLU A 348 -12.98 -11.96 -2.02
CA GLU A 348 -14.41 -11.80 -1.72
C GLU A 348 -15.20 -11.26 -2.93
N TYR A 349 -14.61 -10.36 -3.72
CA TYR A 349 -15.26 -9.80 -4.91
C TYR A 349 -15.60 -10.88 -5.94
N TYR A 350 -14.65 -11.78 -6.21
CA TYR A 350 -14.91 -12.93 -7.09
C TYR A 350 -15.84 -13.96 -6.44
N ALA A 351 -15.72 -14.23 -5.14
CA ALA A 351 -16.70 -15.04 -4.40
C ALA A 351 -18.12 -14.46 -4.51
N ALA A 352 -18.30 -13.14 -4.48
CA ALA A 352 -19.59 -12.48 -4.69
C ALA A 352 -20.11 -12.64 -6.14
N ILE A 353 -19.23 -12.59 -7.14
CA ILE A 353 -19.60 -12.90 -8.53
C ILE A 353 -20.09 -14.35 -8.65
N LEU A 354 -19.32 -15.33 -8.18
CA LEU A 354 -19.67 -16.75 -8.30
C LEU A 354 -20.97 -17.07 -7.56
N ARG A 355 -21.14 -16.58 -6.32
CA ARG A 355 -22.40 -16.68 -5.55
C ARG A 355 -23.62 -16.11 -6.28
N ARG A 356 -23.44 -15.08 -7.11
CA ARG A 356 -24.53 -14.46 -7.89
C ARG A 356 -24.85 -15.25 -9.16
N LEU A 357 -23.83 -15.78 -9.85
CA LEU A 357 -24.00 -16.56 -11.07
C LEU A 357 -24.59 -17.94 -10.77
N MET A 358 -23.99 -18.66 -9.82
CA MET A 358 -24.25 -20.09 -9.56
C MET A 358 -24.15 -20.89 -10.87
N ASP A 359 -22.97 -20.90 -11.46
CA ASP A 359 -22.69 -21.48 -12.78
C ASP A 359 -21.22 -21.96 -12.82
N PRO A 360 -20.97 -23.28 -12.98
CA PRO A 360 -19.61 -23.84 -12.96
C PRO A 360 -18.82 -23.49 -14.23
N VAL A 361 -19.47 -23.34 -15.38
CA VAL A 361 -18.81 -23.01 -16.66
C VAL A 361 -18.37 -21.55 -16.64
N ALA A 362 -19.23 -20.66 -16.14
CA ALA A 362 -18.86 -19.27 -15.93
C ALA A 362 -17.75 -19.13 -14.87
N ALA A 363 -17.76 -19.96 -13.82
CA ALA A 363 -16.67 -19.99 -12.83
C ALA A 363 -15.32 -20.38 -13.47
N GLU A 364 -15.29 -21.44 -14.28
CA GLU A 364 -14.08 -21.88 -15.01
C GLU A 364 -13.59 -20.82 -16.01
N ASN A 365 -14.50 -20.14 -16.72
CA ASN A 365 -14.16 -19.04 -17.63
C ASN A 365 -13.61 -17.81 -16.90
N ILE A 366 -14.13 -17.49 -15.72
CA ILE A 366 -13.61 -16.42 -14.87
C ILE A 366 -12.23 -16.80 -14.30
N ALA A 367 -12.01 -18.08 -13.94
CA ALA A 367 -10.69 -18.55 -13.51
C ALA A 367 -9.64 -18.41 -14.62
N ARG A 368 -10.00 -18.74 -15.86
CA ARG A 368 -9.17 -18.49 -17.06
C ARG A 368 -8.89 -17.00 -17.23
N LEU A 369 -9.92 -16.14 -17.20
CA LEU A 369 -9.75 -14.69 -17.30
C LEU A 369 -8.72 -14.18 -16.27
N VAL A 370 -8.87 -14.54 -15.00
CA VAL A 370 -8.00 -14.05 -13.92
C VAL A 370 -6.55 -14.50 -14.11
N ALA A 371 -6.31 -15.68 -14.67
CA ALA A 371 -4.97 -16.18 -15.01
C ALA A 371 -4.30 -15.44 -16.18
N GLU A 372 -5.08 -14.93 -17.13
CA GLU A 372 -4.61 -14.19 -18.31
C GLU A 372 -4.42 -12.67 -18.04
N MET A 373 -4.80 -12.18 -16.86
CA MET A 373 -4.72 -10.76 -16.51
C MET A 373 -3.33 -10.36 -15.97
N ARG A 374 -2.81 -9.24 -16.48
CA ARG A 374 -1.55 -8.63 -16.02
C ARG A 374 -1.75 -7.96 -14.65
N ASP A 375 -0.90 -8.25 -13.67
CA ASP A 375 -0.90 -7.51 -12.39
C ASP A 375 -0.37 -6.09 -12.59
N THR A 376 -1.29 -5.14 -12.78
CA THR A 376 -1.00 -3.70 -12.79
C THR A 376 -1.04 -3.09 -11.38
N GLY A 377 -0.97 -3.91 -10.33
CA GLY A 377 -1.01 -3.52 -8.92
C GLY A 377 -2.40 -3.22 -8.35
N GLY A 378 -3.34 -2.81 -9.21
CA GLY A 378 -4.63 -2.25 -8.81
C GLY A 378 -5.82 -3.19 -8.92
N VAL A 379 -6.83 -2.98 -8.05
CA VAL A 379 -8.02 -3.83 -7.99
C VAL A 379 -9.06 -3.50 -9.06
N TYR A 380 -8.98 -2.35 -9.74
CA TYR A 380 -10.02 -1.94 -10.69
C TYR A 380 -9.97 -2.72 -11.99
N ALA A 381 -8.78 -3.04 -12.50
CA ALA A 381 -8.63 -3.85 -13.69
C ALA A 381 -9.43 -5.16 -13.54
N TYR A 382 -9.14 -5.93 -12.49
CA TYR A 382 -9.86 -7.16 -12.16
C TYR A 382 -11.35 -6.93 -11.92
N ARG A 383 -11.73 -5.88 -11.17
CA ARG A 383 -13.15 -5.54 -10.92
C ARG A 383 -13.92 -5.22 -12.21
N TRP A 384 -13.30 -4.57 -13.19
CA TRP A 384 -13.93 -4.27 -14.47
C TRP A 384 -14.06 -5.52 -15.34
N HIS A 385 -12.96 -6.24 -15.57
CA HIS A 385 -12.96 -7.44 -16.43
C HIS A 385 -13.88 -8.53 -15.87
N GLY A 386 -13.81 -8.82 -14.56
CA GLY A 386 -14.69 -9.77 -13.89
C GLY A 386 -16.17 -9.36 -13.95
N ARG A 387 -16.49 -8.07 -13.91
CA ARG A 387 -17.87 -7.57 -14.05
C ARG A 387 -18.41 -7.77 -15.48
N VAL A 388 -17.59 -7.52 -16.49
CA VAL A 388 -17.99 -7.66 -17.89
C VAL A 388 -18.17 -9.14 -18.24
N VAL A 389 -17.21 -10.00 -17.92
CA VAL A 389 -17.32 -11.47 -18.15
C VAL A 389 -18.53 -12.07 -17.43
N ALA A 390 -18.80 -11.64 -16.19
CA ALA A 390 -20.00 -12.04 -15.45
C ALA A 390 -21.33 -11.46 -15.98
N GLY A 391 -21.33 -10.81 -17.14
CA GLY A 391 -22.52 -10.39 -17.89
C GLY A 391 -22.62 -11.00 -19.31
N LEU A 392 -21.68 -11.86 -19.71
CA LEU A 392 -21.61 -12.48 -21.04
C LEU A 392 -22.04 -13.96 -21.00
N SER A 393 -22.49 -14.50 -22.15
CA SER A 393 -22.70 -15.94 -22.35
C SER A 393 -21.37 -16.70 -22.44
N HIS A 394 -21.34 -18.02 -22.19
CA HIS A 394 -20.08 -18.79 -22.10
C HIS A 394 -19.16 -18.66 -23.32
N GLU A 395 -19.71 -18.62 -24.54
CA GLU A 395 -18.95 -18.41 -25.78
C GLU A 395 -18.36 -16.99 -25.84
N ALA A 396 -19.16 -15.98 -25.49
CA ALA A 396 -18.70 -14.59 -25.44
C ALA A 396 -17.69 -14.34 -24.31
N GLN A 397 -17.77 -15.07 -23.19
CA GLN A 397 -16.76 -15.07 -22.12
C GLN A 397 -15.41 -15.58 -22.64
N LEU A 398 -15.40 -16.72 -23.34
CA LEU A 398 -14.18 -17.28 -23.95
C LEU A 398 -13.57 -16.32 -24.99
N LYS A 399 -14.40 -15.71 -25.84
CA LYS A 399 -13.96 -14.69 -26.80
C LYS A 399 -13.36 -13.46 -26.11
N PHE A 400 -14.02 -12.95 -25.07
CA PHE A 400 -13.52 -11.82 -24.28
C PHE A 400 -12.18 -12.13 -23.62
N THR A 401 -12.00 -13.32 -23.05
CA THR A 401 -10.70 -13.75 -22.48
C THR A 401 -9.61 -13.83 -23.56
N ALA A 402 -9.91 -14.35 -24.76
CA ALA A 402 -8.96 -14.33 -25.87
C ALA A 402 -8.59 -12.90 -26.33
N GLU A 403 -9.56 -11.96 -26.31
CA GLU A 403 -9.30 -10.53 -26.56
C GLU A 403 -8.47 -9.87 -25.46
N VAL A 404 -8.54 -10.35 -24.20
CA VAL A 404 -7.66 -9.94 -23.08
C VAL A 404 -6.23 -10.47 -23.25
N THR A 405 -6.06 -11.78 -23.51
CA THR A 405 -4.75 -12.40 -23.77
C THR A 405 -4.04 -11.74 -24.95
N GLY A 406 -4.77 -11.45 -26.03
CA GLY A 406 -4.23 -10.80 -27.23
C GLY A 406 -3.80 -9.33 -27.05
N ASN A 407 -4.07 -8.72 -25.89
CA ASN A 407 -3.81 -7.32 -25.58
C ASN A 407 -3.10 -7.12 -24.23
N ASP A 408 -2.11 -7.99 -23.93
CA ASP A 408 -1.24 -7.90 -22.74
C ASP A 408 -2.01 -7.89 -21.40
N GLY A 409 -3.07 -8.71 -21.33
CA GLY A 409 -3.86 -8.89 -20.11
C GLY A 409 -4.87 -7.77 -19.82
N LEU A 410 -5.16 -6.89 -20.79
CA LEU A 410 -6.20 -5.87 -20.71
C LEU A 410 -7.07 -5.86 -21.98
N HIS A 411 -8.40 -5.92 -21.83
CA HIS A 411 -9.33 -5.89 -22.96
C HIS A 411 -9.29 -4.54 -23.71
N PRO A 412 -9.41 -4.48 -25.05
CA PRO A 412 -9.39 -3.23 -25.82
C PRO A 412 -10.42 -2.17 -25.40
N GLN A 413 -11.55 -2.60 -24.82
CA GLN A 413 -12.61 -1.70 -24.31
C GLN A 413 -12.42 -1.30 -22.83
N TYR A 414 -11.36 -1.75 -22.16
CA TYR A 414 -11.04 -1.33 -20.79
C TYR A 414 -10.74 0.19 -20.82
N PRO A 415 -11.48 1.03 -20.08
CA PRO A 415 -11.43 2.50 -20.26
C PRO A 415 -10.09 3.14 -19.82
N TYR A 416 -9.17 2.36 -19.27
CA TYR A 416 -8.00 2.83 -18.53
C TYR A 416 -6.71 2.05 -18.85
N PRO A 417 -6.28 1.96 -20.13
CA PRO A 417 -5.12 1.16 -20.52
C PRO A 417 -3.79 1.74 -20.00
N VAL A 418 -3.26 1.12 -18.94
CA VAL A 418 -1.97 1.39 -18.26
C VAL A 418 -1.87 2.78 -17.58
N PRO A 419 -1.68 2.86 -16.24
CA PRO A 419 -1.63 4.11 -15.48
C PRO A 419 -0.81 5.26 -16.10
N ALA A 420 0.37 4.94 -16.66
CA ALA A 420 1.27 5.91 -17.28
C ALA A 420 0.78 6.52 -18.62
N ARG A 421 -0.37 6.10 -19.16
CA ARG A 421 -0.96 6.61 -20.42
C ARG A 421 -2.32 7.28 -20.26
N ILE A 422 -3.09 6.95 -19.22
CA ILE A 422 -4.50 7.39 -19.09
C ILE A 422 -4.59 8.90 -18.86
N PHE A 423 -3.70 9.44 -18.04
CA PHE A 423 -3.67 10.86 -17.68
C PHE A 423 -2.23 11.37 -17.74
N PRO A 424 -1.93 12.41 -18.54
CA PRO A 424 -0.65 13.09 -18.44
C PRO A 424 -0.51 13.81 -17.09
N ASP A 425 0.73 14.19 -16.77
CA ASP A 425 1.06 15.16 -15.73
C ASP A 425 0.24 16.45 -15.93
N VAL A 426 -0.14 17.14 -14.85
CA VAL A 426 -0.78 18.46 -14.94
C VAL A 426 0.17 19.50 -15.56
N GLU A 427 1.49 19.33 -15.37
CA GLU A 427 2.51 20.07 -16.12
C GLU A 427 2.52 19.73 -17.61
N GLU A 428 2.25 18.48 -18.00
CA GLU A 428 2.18 18.05 -19.41
C GLU A 428 0.87 18.47 -20.10
N ASP A 429 -0.28 18.44 -19.41
CA ASP A 429 -1.55 18.99 -19.90
C ASP A 429 -1.37 20.49 -20.23
N ARG A 430 -0.80 21.27 -19.29
CA ARG A 430 -0.52 22.70 -19.49
C ARG A 430 0.53 22.95 -20.57
N GLU A 431 1.59 22.14 -20.67
CA GLU A 431 2.55 22.25 -21.78
C GLU A 431 1.87 21.94 -23.12
N ARG A 432 0.96 20.95 -23.20
CA ARG A 432 0.19 20.62 -24.41
C ARG A 432 -0.76 21.76 -24.82
N GLU A 433 -1.45 22.41 -23.88
CA GLU A 433 -2.32 23.56 -24.15
C GLU A 433 -1.50 24.74 -24.71
N ALA A 434 -0.44 25.14 -24.02
CA ALA A 434 0.44 26.23 -24.47
C ALA A 434 1.12 25.91 -25.81
N ALA A 435 1.55 24.66 -26.01
CA ALA A 435 2.11 24.17 -27.26
C ALA A 435 1.08 24.21 -28.41
N SER A 436 -0.18 23.84 -28.14
CA SER A 436 -1.25 23.89 -29.15
C SER A 436 -1.50 25.34 -29.61
N ALA A 437 -1.50 26.31 -28.69
CA ALA A 437 -1.57 27.73 -29.04
C ALA A 437 -0.36 28.20 -29.87
N GLY A 438 0.85 27.85 -29.47
CA GLY A 438 2.09 28.18 -30.20
C GLY A 438 2.17 27.52 -31.59
N ALA A 439 1.62 26.33 -31.76
CA ALA A 439 1.51 25.67 -33.07
C ALA A 439 0.47 26.36 -33.96
N GLY A 440 -0.67 26.78 -33.40
CA GLY A 440 -1.67 27.60 -34.09
C GLY A 440 -1.09 28.92 -34.61
N ALA A 441 -0.33 29.63 -33.78
CA ALA A 441 0.37 30.87 -34.16
C ALA A 441 1.38 30.68 -35.31
N LEU A 442 1.92 29.47 -35.49
CA LEU A 442 2.84 29.11 -36.58
C LEU A 442 2.13 28.46 -37.79
N GLY A 443 0.79 28.38 -37.78
CA GLY A 443 0.01 27.73 -38.83
C GLY A 443 0.37 26.25 -39.00
N LEU A 444 0.57 25.54 -37.89
CA LEU A 444 0.80 24.09 -37.82
C LEU A 444 -0.48 23.39 -37.31
N PRO A 445 -0.75 22.14 -37.75
CA PRO A 445 -1.93 21.40 -37.28
C PRO A 445 -1.83 21.12 -35.78
N ALA A 446 -2.97 21.23 -35.09
CA ALA A 446 -3.13 20.87 -33.69
C ALA A 446 -2.77 19.39 -33.43
N PRO A 447 -2.33 19.04 -32.21
CA PRO A 447 -2.10 17.64 -31.85
C PRO A 447 -3.40 16.83 -31.79
N GLU A 448 -3.29 15.54 -32.10
CA GLU A 448 -4.35 14.57 -31.82
C GLU A 448 -4.53 14.41 -30.31
N ALA A 449 -5.78 14.22 -29.87
CA ALA A 449 -6.10 14.08 -28.46
C ALA A 449 -5.36 12.87 -27.84
N GLY A 450 -4.75 13.08 -26.67
CA GLY A 450 -3.93 12.06 -25.99
C GLY A 450 -2.47 11.99 -26.44
N THR A 451 -2.06 12.68 -27.52
CA THR A 451 -0.64 12.70 -27.94
C THR A 451 0.21 13.68 -27.12
N ARG A 452 1.43 13.28 -26.76
CA ARG A 452 2.44 14.15 -26.14
C ARG A 452 2.94 15.17 -27.18
N PHE A 453 2.63 16.45 -26.97
CA PHE A 453 2.96 17.52 -27.91
C PHE A 453 3.73 18.68 -27.26
N PRO A 454 4.99 18.47 -26.81
CA PRO A 454 5.82 19.52 -26.23
C PRO A 454 6.35 20.50 -27.29
N PHE A 455 6.83 21.67 -26.86
CA PHE A 455 7.37 22.71 -27.76
C PHE A 455 8.54 22.24 -28.66
N ARG A 456 9.27 21.18 -28.26
CA ARG A 456 10.29 20.54 -29.12
C ARG A 456 9.69 19.92 -30.38
N VAL A 457 8.50 19.32 -30.32
CA VAL A 457 7.80 18.78 -31.50
C VAL A 457 7.35 19.90 -32.44
N ILE A 458 6.91 21.04 -31.92
CA ILE A 458 6.60 22.22 -32.75
C ILE A 458 7.85 22.70 -33.49
N ARG A 459 8.95 22.91 -32.76
CA ARG A 459 10.23 23.33 -33.33
C ARG A 459 10.72 22.36 -34.40
N ASP A 460 10.63 21.06 -34.15
CA ASP A 460 11.09 20.04 -35.08
C ASP A 460 10.15 19.97 -36.32
N LYS A 461 8.82 20.17 -36.18
CA LYS A 461 7.88 20.42 -37.30
C LYS A 461 8.18 21.71 -38.09
N VAL A 462 8.65 22.78 -37.45
CA VAL A 462 9.11 24.00 -38.16
C VAL A 462 10.40 23.71 -38.95
N ILE A 463 11.29 22.87 -38.42
CA ILE A 463 12.50 22.41 -39.11
C ILE A 463 12.15 21.54 -40.32
N GLU A 464 11.11 20.70 -40.25
CA GLU A 464 10.58 19.95 -41.40
C GLU A 464 10.02 20.88 -42.47
N ARG A 465 9.19 21.87 -42.08
CA ARG A 465 8.58 22.84 -43.01
C ARG A 465 9.57 23.85 -43.60
N LYS A 466 10.69 24.13 -42.92
CA LYS A 466 11.76 25.05 -43.38
C LYS A 466 13.17 24.45 -43.15
N PRO A 467 13.62 23.43 -43.92
CA PRO A 467 14.89 22.73 -43.64
C PRO A 467 16.13 23.62 -43.49
N ALA A 468 16.19 24.75 -44.22
CA ALA A 468 17.26 25.74 -44.13
C ALA A 468 17.46 26.33 -42.72
N VAL A 469 16.42 26.37 -41.87
CA VAL A 469 16.51 26.96 -40.52
C VAL A 469 17.10 25.99 -39.48
N ARG A 470 17.26 24.71 -39.84
CA ARG A 470 17.76 23.64 -38.95
C ARG A 470 19.09 24.01 -38.30
N GLY A 471 20.04 24.51 -39.08
CA GLY A 471 21.36 24.89 -38.58
C GLY A 471 21.32 26.04 -37.57
N VAL A 472 20.44 27.03 -37.79
CA VAL A 472 20.26 28.17 -36.87
C VAL A 472 19.63 27.70 -35.56
N LEU A 473 18.50 26.98 -35.63
CA LEU A 473 17.77 26.56 -34.42
C LEU A 473 18.57 25.57 -33.56
N ARG A 474 19.31 24.63 -34.17
CA ARG A 474 20.15 23.68 -33.45
C ARG A 474 21.43 24.32 -32.88
N ALA A 475 21.98 25.35 -33.54
CA ALA A 475 23.06 26.15 -32.95
C ALA A 475 22.58 26.91 -31.71
N PHE A 476 21.40 27.56 -31.77
CA PHE A 476 20.83 28.29 -30.64
C PHE A 476 20.49 27.37 -29.46
N GLU A 477 19.90 26.19 -29.72
CA GLU A 477 19.68 25.13 -28.71
C GLU A 477 20.99 24.76 -27.99
N SER A 478 22.04 24.43 -28.74
CA SER A 478 23.35 24.06 -28.19
C SER A 478 24.04 25.23 -27.46
N GLU A 479 23.91 26.46 -27.96
CA GLU A 479 24.53 27.65 -27.38
C GLU A 479 23.91 27.99 -26.01
N ILE A 480 22.59 27.83 -25.84
CA ILE A 480 21.91 27.99 -24.54
C ILE A 480 22.32 26.90 -23.56
N ILE A 481 22.29 25.62 -23.99
CA ILE A 481 22.63 24.46 -23.16
C ILE A 481 24.09 24.50 -22.68
N THR A 482 25.00 25.02 -23.51
CA THR A 482 26.42 25.13 -23.15
C THR A 482 26.82 26.42 -22.42
N GLY A 483 25.92 27.42 -22.33
CA GLY A 483 26.20 28.74 -21.72
C GLY A 483 26.98 29.71 -22.64
N LYS A 484 26.94 29.47 -23.96
CA LYS A 484 27.58 30.31 -24.99
C LYS A 484 26.69 31.46 -25.47
N ASP A 485 25.41 31.44 -25.13
CA ASP A 485 24.43 32.51 -25.41
C ASP A 485 24.86 33.89 -24.90
N ARG A 486 25.67 33.96 -23.82
CA ARG A 486 26.32 35.20 -23.36
C ARG A 486 27.24 35.87 -24.40
N LEU A 487 27.58 35.19 -25.50
CA LEU A 487 28.39 35.72 -26.60
C LEU A 487 27.53 36.30 -27.73
N TRP A 488 26.21 36.21 -27.65
CA TRP A 488 25.31 36.75 -28.69
C TRP A 488 25.37 38.27 -28.72
N ARG A 489 25.35 38.82 -29.94
CA ARG A 489 25.28 40.26 -30.24
C ARG A 489 24.04 40.53 -31.07
N HIS A 490 23.64 41.79 -31.20
CA HIS A 490 22.43 42.16 -31.97
C HIS A 490 22.37 41.53 -33.36
N ASP A 491 23.48 41.40 -34.09
CA ASP A 491 23.47 40.81 -35.44
C ASP A 491 23.25 39.29 -35.44
N ARG A 492 23.73 38.58 -34.42
CA ARG A 492 23.46 37.14 -34.20
C ARG A 492 21.99 36.93 -33.88
N ILE A 493 21.40 37.80 -33.06
CA ILE A 493 19.97 37.72 -32.69
C ILE A 493 19.07 38.13 -33.87
N ARG A 494 19.39 39.21 -34.58
CA ARG A 494 18.68 39.61 -35.81
C ARG A 494 18.69 38.52 -36.89
N ALA A 495 19.74 37.69 -36.95
CA ALA A 495 19.78 36.53 -37.84
C ALA A 495 18.82 35.40 -37.42
N PHE A 496 18.46 35.30 -36.14
CA PHE A 496 17.43 34.41 -35.62
C PHE A 496 16.02 35.00 -35.81
N ASP A 497 15.79 36.26 -35.45
CA ASP A 497 14.45 36.89 -35.55
C ASP A 497 13.94 36.89 -37.00
N ARG A 498 14.84 37.08 -37.99
CA ARG A 498 14.58 36.92 -39.44
C ARG A 498 14.01 35.56 -39.87
N VAL A 499 14.04 34.53 -39.00
CA VAL A 499 13.43 33.22 -39.28
C VAL A 499 11.89 33.26 -39.13
N GLY A 500 11.37 34.19 -38.32
CA GLY A 500 9.96 34.48 -38.09
C GLY A 500 9.69 34.87 -36.63
N ASP A 501 8.95 35.96 -36.42
CA ASP A 501 8.82 36.63 -35.12
C ASP A 501 8.30 35.71 -34.00
N SER A 502 7.39 34.78 -34.33
CA SER A 502 6.81 33.82 -33.38
C SER A 502 7.74 32.64 -33.00
N LEU A 503 8.92 32.48 -33.61
CA LEU A 503 9.84 31.39 -33.24
C LEU A 503 10.54 31.60 -31.89
N HIS A 504 10.63 32.84 -31.40
CA HIS A 504 11.29 33.15 -30.12
C HIS A 504 10.72 32.32 -28.96
N GLU A 505 9.40 32.34 -28.79
CA GLU A 505 8.73 31.60 -27.71
C GLU A 505 8.89 30.09 -27.87
N VAL A 506 8.68 29.57 -29.09
CA VAL A 506 8.77 28.12 -29.36
C VAL A 506 10.18 27.60 -29.14
N MET A 507 11.21 28.36 -29.54
CA MET A 507 12.59 27.99 -29.26
C MET A 507 12.87 28.03 -27.76
N LEU A 508 12.58 29.15 -27.07
CA LEU A 508 12.84 29.27 -25.63
C LEU A 508 12.09 28.20 -24.82
N ARG A 509 10.79 27.98 -25.04
CA ARG A 509 10.02 26.94 -24.34
C ARG A 509 10.44 25.51 -24.73
N SER A 510 11.04 25.28 -25.91
CA SER A 510 11.58 23.96 -26.28
C SER A 510 12.81 23.55 -25.46
N VAL A 511 13.62 24.54 -25.03
CA VAL A 511 14.87 24.36 -24.27
C VAL A 511 14.67 24.63 -22.77
N MET A 512 13.81 25.59 -22.40
CA MET A 512 13.46 25.97 -21.03
C MET A 512 11.95 25.79 -20.80
N PRO A 513 11.47 24.54 -20.60
CA PRO A 513 10.03 24.25 -20.52
C PRO A 513 9.29 24.97 -19.37
N GLY A 514 9.99 25.40 -18.31
CA GLY A 514 9.43 26.16 -17.19
C GLY A 514 9.03 27.62 -17.47
N ILE A 515 9.28 28.13 -18.67
CA ILE A 515 8.84 29.46 -19.11
C ILE A 515 7.30 29.54 -19.13
N GLY A 516 6.76 30.63 -18.56
CA GLY A 516 5.33 30.85 -18.34
C GLY A 516 4.69 30.06 -17.17
N ARG A 517 5.44 29.27 -16.38
CA ARG A 517 4.85 28.45 -15.29
C ARG A 517 4.73 29.13 -13.92
N ALA A 518 5.38 30.27 -13.67
CA ALA A 518 5.53 30.85 -12.33
C ALA A 518 5.27 32.36 -12.28
N GLY A 519 4.70 32.84 -11.17
CA GLY A 519 4.63 34.28 -10.84
C GLY A 519 3.49 35.09 -11.48
N GLY A 520 2.49 34.45 -12.10
CA GLY A 520 1.27 35.12 -12.56
C GLY A 520 1.35 35.81 -13.94
N SER A 521 2.52 35.87 -14.58
CA SER A 521 2.63 36.24 -16.00
C SER A 521 2.58 34.99 -16.88
N PRO A 522 1.62 34.85 -17.82
CA PRO A 522 1.49 33.67 -18.68
C PRO A 522 2.49 33.64 -19.86
N GLY A 523 3.18 34.76 -20.12
CA GLY A 523 4.02 34.97 -21.28
C GLY A 523 5.53 34.97 -21.00
N LEU A 524 6.28 35.44 -21.99
CA LEU A 524 7.68 35.78 -21.90
C LEU A 524 7.89 37.08 -21.09
N ILE A 525 9.13 37.31 -20.60
CA ILE A 525 9.49 38.56 -19.91
C ILE A 525 9.43 39.77 -20.88
N VAL A 526 9.69 39.52 -22.16
CA VAL A 526 9.65 40.46 -23.29
C VAL A 526 9.31 39.69 -24.58
N PRO A 527 8.68 40.31 -25.59
CA PRO A 527 8.19 39.63 -26.79
C PRO A 527 9.28 39.06 -27.73
N ASN A 528 10.49 39.64 -27.78
CA ASN A 528 11.55 39.25 -28.71
C ASN A 528 12.95 39.21 -28.05
N LEU A 529 13.92 38.52 -28.67
CA LEU A 529 15.28 38.39 -28.13
C LEU A 529 16.08 39.70 -28.17
N VAL A 530 15.83 40.60 -29.12
CA VAL A 530 16.51 41.90 -29.22
C VAL A 530 16.19 42.79 -28.02
N GLU A 531 14.93 42.81 -27.59
CA GLU A 531 14.47 43.53 -26.39
C GLU A 531 15.07 42.93 -25.11
N LEU A 532 15.16 41.60 -25.04
CA LEU A 532 15.80 40.92 -23.91
C LEU A 532 17.29 41.26 -23.82
N LEU A 533 18.00 41.29 -24.96
CA LEU A 533 19.39 41.75 -25.01
C LEU A 533 19.50 43.25 -24.70
N SER A 534 18.55 44.07 -25.12
CA SER A 534 18.55 45.51 -24.82
C SER A 534 18.33 45.80 -23.33
N ARG A 535 17.53 44.98 -22.63
CA ARG A 535 17.22 45.15 -21.20
C ARG A 535 18.24 44.46 -20.27
N TYR A 536 18.79 43.31 -20.68
CA TYR A 536 19.65 42.47 -19.83
C TYR A 536 21.05 42.18 -20.40
N GLY A 537 21.40 42.68 -21.59
CA GLY A 537 22.71 42.46 -22.22
C GLY A 537 23.92 42.94 -21.40
N ALA A 538 23.72 43.91 -20.50
CA ALA A 538 24.74 44.37 -19.57
C ALA A 538 25.31 43.25 -18.67
N VAL A 539 24.53 42.19 -18.38
CA VAL A 539 24.99 41.02 -17.60
C VAL A 539 26.13 40.29 -18.30
N SER A 540 26.05 40.18 -19.64
CA SER A 540 27.06 39.50 -20.45
C SER A 540 28.38 40.27 -20.58
N GLY A 541 28.39 41.55 -20.19
CA GLY A 541 29.61 42.33 -20.01
C GLY A 541 30.28 42.16 -18.64
N GLN A 542 29.64 41.51 -17.66
CA GLN A 542 30.22 41.28 -16.34
C GLN A 542 31.29 40.18 -16.36
N ALA A 543 32.20 40.21 -15.39
CA ALA A 543 33.19 39.17 -15.18
C ALA A 543 32.52 37.83 -14.81
N GLY A 544 32.45 36.90 -15.76
CA GLY A 544 31.82 35.60 -15.54
C GLY A 544 32.67 34.64 -14.70
N LEU A 545 32.02 33.68 -14.04
CA LEU A 545 32.65 32.52 -13.41
C LEU A 545 32.66 31.35 -14.41
N PRO A 546 33.79 31.03 -15.10
CA PRO A 546 33.84 29.94 -16.09
C PRO A 546 33.97 28.57 -15.40
N VAL A 547 32.97 28.21 -14.59
CA VAL A 547 32.87 26.92 -13.90
C VAL A 547 31.68 26.15 -14.47
N ALA A 548 31.97 25.02 -15.09
CA ALA A 548 30.99 24.08 -15.59
C ALA A 548 31.47 22.66 -15.32
N HIS A 549 30.52 21.74 -15.11
CA HIS A 549 30.79 20.33 -14.88
C HIS A 549 29.80 19.48 -15.66
N GLU A 550 30.28 18.42 -16.30
CA GLU A 550 29.47 17.43 -17.01
C GLU A 550 29.59 16.09 -16.27
N PHE A 551 28.45 15.43 -16.09
CA PHE A 551 28.33 14.18 -15.36
C PHE A 551 27.23 13.31 -15.98
N THR A 552 27.31 12.00 -15.81
CA THR A 552 26.23 11.08 -16.18
C THR A 552 25.50 10.58 -14.95
N MET A 553 24.24 10.18 -15.13
CA MET A 553 23.46 9.50 -14.11
C MET A 553 22.65 8.36 -14.74
N VAL A 554 22.61 7.21 -14.07
CA VAL A 554 21.85 6.05 -14.53
C VAL A 554 20.35 6.27 -14.31
N ARG A 555 19.58 6.20 -15.40
CA ARG A 555 18.13 6.11 -15.41
C ARG A 555 17.76 4.63 -15.56
N GLU A 556 17.53 3.99 -14.42
CA GLU A 556 16.90 2.67 -14.41
C GLU A 556 15.40 2.86 -14.63
N GLU A 557 14.91 2.49 -15.81
CA GLU A 557 13.50 2.20 -16.01
C GLU A 557 13.31 0.70 -15.74
N ARG A 558 12.65 0.40 -14.62
CA ARG A 558 12.18 -0.94 -14.26
C ARG A 558 10.68 -0.82 -14.03
N GLU A 559 9.89 -1.71 -14.63
CA GLU A 559 8.46 -1.78 -14.32
C GLU A 559 8.27 -2.30 -12.89
N SER A 560 7.46 -1.61 -12.07
CA SER A 560 6.92 -2.19 -10.84
C SER A 560 6.02 -3.35 -11.24
N GLY A 561 6.31 -4.55 -10.75
CA GLY A 561 5.59 -5.75 -11.17
C GLY A 561 6.29 -7.09 -10.88
N GLU A 562 7.62 -7.16 -10.81
CA GLU A 562 8.29 -8.44 -10.45
C GLU A 562 7.92 -8.82 -9.00
N PRO A 563 7.21 -9.94 -8.73
CA PRO A 563 6.66 -10.20 -7.40
C PRO A 563 7.72 -10.36 -6.31
N ARG A 564 8.93 -10.80 -6.68
CA ARG A 564 10.10 -10.90 -5.80
C ARG A 564 10.63 -9.54 -5.34
N ILE A 565 10.53 -8.52 -6.18
CA ILE A 565 10.90 -7.14 -5.83
C ILE A 565 9.81 -6.55 -4.93
N GLU A 566 8.54 -6.64 -5.32
CA GLU A 566 7.45 -6.06 -4.54
C GLU A 566 7.30 -6.73 -3.15
N LYS A 567 7.61 -8.02 -3.00
CA LYS A 567 7.75 -8.65 -1.67
C LYS A 567 8.81 -7.96 -0.81
N ARG A 568 10.03 -7.79 -1.33
CA ARG A 568 11.15 -7.11 -0.64
C ARG A 568 10.86 -5.64 -0.31
N VAL A 569 9.96 -5.01 -1.08
CA VAL A 569 9.45 -3.66 -0.83
C VAL A 569 8.44 -3.69 0.33
N ARG A 570 7.42 -4.57 0.27
CA ARG A 570 6.41 -4.74 1.34
C ARG A 570 7.04 -5.02 2.71
N GLU A 571 8.05 -5.88 2.77
CA GLU A 571 8.83 -6.18 3.99
C GLU A 571 9.52 -4.95 4.64
N LYS A 572 9.63 -3.81 3.91
CA LYS A 572 10.45 -2.64 4.30
C LYS A 572 9.72 -1.31 4.18
N TYR A 573 8.42 -1.31 3.85
CA TYR A 573 7.65 -0.12 3.54
C TYR A 573 6.23 -0.21 4.11
N ALA A 574 5.88 0.76 4.96
CA ALA A 574 4.52 0.95 5.48
C ALA A 574 4.03 2.34 5.02
N PRO A 575 2.93 2.44 4.25
CA PRO A 575 2.42 3.69 3.65
C PRO A 575 1.66 4.57 4.65
N LEU A 576 2.20 4.78 5.85
CA LEU A 576 1.50 5.45 6.95
C LEU A 576 1.15 6.91 6.66
N VAL A 577 1.93 7.62 5.83
CA VAL A 577 1.55 8.98 5.40
C VAL A 577 0.47 8.93 4.33
N VAL A 578 0.65 8.08 3.31
CA VAL A 578 -0.32 7.92 2.22
C VAL A 578 -1.69 7.50 2.75
N ALA A 579 -1.77 6.48 3.62
CA ALA A 579 -3.04 6.02 4.20
C ALA A 579 -3.78 7.11 4.99
N ALA A 580 -3.05 7.95 5.73
CA ALA A 580 -3.64 9.07 6.47
C ALA A 580 -4.20 10.17 5.54
N VAL A 581 -3.47 10.53 4.48
CA VAL A 581 -3.96 11.51 3.48
C VAL A 581 -5.11 10.92 2.67
N TRP A 582 -5.03 9.64 2.32
CA TRP A 582 -6.08 8.90 1.62
C TRP A 582 -7.39 8.90 2.38
N LYS A 583 -7.38 8.47 3.66
CA LYS A 583 -8.56 8.45 4.54
C LYS A 583 -9.21 9.83 4.68
N ALA A 584 -8.40 10.89 4.72
CA ALA A 584 -8.91 12.26 4.74
C ALA A 584 -9.56 12.66 3.40
N VAL A 585 -8.99 12.26 2.26
CA VAL A 585 -9.56 12.49 0.92
C VAL A 585 -10.86 11.71 0.70
N GLU A 586 -10.91 10.43 1.08
CA GLU A 586 -12.08 9.57 0.93
C GLU A 586 -13.28 10.05 1.77
N GLY A 587 -13.03 10.45 3.02
CA GLY A 587 -14.03 11.04 3.91
C GLY A 587 -14.55 12.43 3.49
N ALA A 588 -14.01 13.04 2.43
CA ALA A 588 -14.46 14.34 1.91
C ALA A 588 -15.88 14.30 1.31
N THR A 589 -16.38 13.10 1.00
CA THR A 589 -17.68 12.87 0.35
C THR A 589 -18.89 13.11 1.27
N GLY A 590 -18.74 13.08 2.60
CA GLY A 590 -19.87 13.07 3.54
C GLY A 590 -20.11 14.35 4.35
N ARG A 591 -19.07 15.10 4.75
CA ARG A 591 -19.20 16.25 5.66
C ARG A 591 -18.13 17.32 5.39
N ARG A 592 -18.56 18.59 5.29
CA ARG A 592 -17.65 19.75 5.18
C ARG A 592 -17.42 20.46 6.53
N ASP A 593 -18.45 20.57 7.37
CA ASP A 593 -18.50 21.64 8.40
C ASP A 593 -18.04 21.33 9.83
N GLU A 594 -17.12 20.36 9.99
CA GLU A 594 -16.52 20.04 11.29
C GLU A 594 -15.43 21.07 11.73
N PHE A 595 -14.96 21.96 10.83
CA PHE A 595 -13.84 22.89 11.09
C PHE A 595 -14.01 23.76 12.35
N ILE A 596 -15.17 24.40 12.52
CA ILE A 596 -15.42 25.32 13.64
C ILE A 596 -15.61 24.55 14.95
N ALA A 597 -16.09 23.29 14.91
CA ALA A 597 -16.11 22.44 16.10
C ALA A 597 -14.67 22.10 16.57
N ILE A 598 -13.78 21.75 15.64
CA ILE A 598 -12.36 21.47 15.91
C ILE A 598 -11.65 22.73 16.45
N LEU A 599 -11.93 23.91 15.89
CA LEU A 599 -11.39 25.17 16.44
C LEU A 599 -11.96 25.50 17.82
N ASN A 600 -13.23 25.22 18.11
CA ASN A 600 -13.82 25.42 19.43
C ASN A 600 -13.21 24.51 20.51
N GLU A 601 -12.89 23.26 20.19
CA GLU A 601 -12.14 22.37 21.08
C GLU A 601 -10.72 22.90 21.36
N ARG A 602 -10.06 23.41 20.32
CA ARG A 602 -8.74 24.05 20.42
C ARG A 602 -8.79 25.39 21.18
N ALA A 603 -9.91 26.10 21.13
CA ALA A 603 -10.16 27.29 21.93
C ALA A 603 -10.29 26.95 23.43
N ARG A 604 -11.10 25.94 23.80
CA ARG A 604 -11.26 25.49 25.19
C ARG A 604 -9.95 25.07 25.86
N THR A 605 -9.07 24.39 25.11
CA THR A 605 -7.74 24.00 25.62
C THR A 605 -6.78 25.20 25.72
N LEU A 606 -6.92 26.22 24.87
CA LEU A 606 -6.24 27.50 25.04
C LEU A 606 -6.78 28.30 26.24
N ASP A 607 -8.10 28.27 26.50
CA ASP A 607 -8.72 28.93 27.67
C ASP A 607 -8.19 28.34 28.99
N GLN A 608 -8.11 27.01 29.09
CA GLN A 608 -7.45 26.33 30.20
C GLN A 608 -5.98 26.77 30.34
N THR A 609 -5.23 26.78 29.24
CA THR A 609 -3.81 27.20 29.23
C THR A 609 -3.64 28.68 29.62
N ALA A 610 -4.59 29.55 29.27
CA ALA A 610 -4.60 30.97 29.60
C ALA A 610 -4.85 31.27 31.10
N THR A 611 -5.36 30.29 31.87
CA THR A 611 -5.45 30.35 33.33
C THR A 611 -4.17 29.93 34.06
N SER A 612 -3.08 29.59 33.33
CA SER A 612 -1.78 29.32 33.94
C SER A 612 -1.26 30.50 34.76
N ALA A 613 -0.67 30.21 35.92
CA ALA A 613 0.01 31.20 36.75
C ALA A 613 1.34 31.71 36.16
N ASP A 614 1.88 31.04 35.12
CA ASP A 614 3.08 31.48 34.40
C ASP A 614 2.70 32.40 33.22
N PRO A 615 3.08 33.70 33.24
CA PRO A 615 2.84 34.63 32.14
C PRO A 615 3.45 34.19 30.80
N ALA A 616 4.58 33.47 30.81
CA ALA A 616 5.24 32.98 29.61
C ALA A 616 4.43 31.88 28.89
N VAL A 617 3.49 31.24 29.60
CA VAL A 617 2.53 30.27 29.04
C VAL A 617 1.17 30.92 28.78
N ALA A 618 0.69 31.77 29.70
CA ALA A 618 -0.64 32.37 29.65
C ALA A 618 -0.81 33.39 28.52
N GLU A 619 0.13 34.32 28.33
CA GLU A 619 -0.02 35.38 27.31
C GLU A 619 0.01 34.84 25.86
N PRO A 620 0.90 33.89 25.48
CA PRO A 620 0.80 33.23 24.18
C PRO A 620 -0.50 32.45 23.97
N ALA A 621 -1.13 31.94 25.04
CA ALA A 621 -2.42 31.27 24.96
C ALA A 621 -3.57 32.27 24.73
N LYS A 622 -3.65 33.35 25.52
CA LYS A 622 -4.62 34.45 25.35
C LYS A 622 -4.55 35.05 23.94
N ARG A 623 -3.35 35.33 23.44
CA ARG A 623 -3.15 35.85 22.09
C ARG A 623 -3.72 34.91 21.02
N ARG A 624 -3.39 33.62 21.08
CA ARG A 624 -3.93 32.61 20.14
C ARG A 624 -5.44 32.46 20.26
N ARG A 625 -5.99 32.58 21.47
CA ARG A 625 -7.43 32.53 21.74
C ARG A 625 -8.17 33.70 21.08
N ALA A 626 -7.61 34.90 21.11
CA ALA A 626 -8.13 36.09 20.40
C ALA A 626 -7.95 35.98 18.86
N GLU A 627 -6.86 35.37 18.39
CA GLU A 627 -6.68 35.06 16.96
C GLU A 627 -7.76 34.06 16.46
N LEU A 628 -8.27 33.16 17.32
CA LEU A 628 -9.42 32.30 17.01
C LEU A 628 -10.78 33.02 17.07
N GLU A 629 -10.99 33.97 17.99
CA GLU A 629 -12.24 34.77 18.06
C GLU A 629 -12.52 35.48 16.72
N GLN A 630 -11.50 36.06 16.08
CA GLN A 630 -11.69 36.71 14.78
C GLN A 630 -12.09 35.70 13.68
N ILE A 631 -11.59 34.47 13.73
CA ILE A 631 -12.05 33.42 12.80
C ILE A 631 -13.53 33.08 13.09
N PHE A 632 -13.92 32.93 14.36
CA PHE A 632 -15.31 32.63 14.71
C PHE A 632 -16.28 33.74 14.29
N GLY A 633 -15.88 35.01 14.43
CA GLY A 633 -16.69 36.17 14.01
C GLY A 633 -16.89 36.23 12.49
N ALA A 634 -15.83 36.06 11.70
CA ALA A 634 -15.88 36.20 10.24
C ALA A 634 -16.36 34.93 9.49
N TRP A 635 -16.31 33.75 10.12
CA TRP A 635 -16.65 32.49 9.46
C TRP A 635 -18.07 32.38 8.85
N PRO A 636 -19.14 32.93 9.45
CA PRO A 636 -20.48 32.87 8.84
C PRO A 636 -20.54 33.59 7.48
N ASP A 637 -19.91 34.76 7.39
CA ASP A 637 -19.99 35.66 6.24
C ASP A 637 -19.03 35.29 5.11
N PHE A 638 -17.98 34.51 5.39
CA PHE A 638 -17.07 33.98 4.37
C PHE A 638 -17.77 33.07 3.36
N THR A 639 -17.45 33.26 2.07
CA THR A 639 -17.83 32.31 1.02
C THR A 639 -17.16 30.95 1.23
N GLU A 640 -17.71 29.89 0.62
CA GLU A 640 -17.11 28.54 0.67
C GLU A 640 -15.69 28.49 0.09
N PHE A 641 -15.30 29.46 -0.75
CA PHE A 641 -13.93 29.59 -1.22
C PHE A 641 -13.02 30.16 -0.13
N GLU A 642 -13.43 31.27 0.51
CA GLU A 642 -12.68 31.91 1.60
C GLU A 642 -12.54 31.00 2.83
N LYS A 643 -13.61 30.29 3.21
CA LYS A 643 -13.55 29.23 4.23
C LYS A 643 -12.51 28.16 3.90
N THR A 644 -12.38 27.78 2.62
CA THR A 644 -11.39 26.81 2.15
C THR A 644 -9.96 27.39 2.19
N VAL A 645 -9.78 28.66 1.85
CA VAL A 645 -8.51 29.41 1.99
C VAL A 645 -8.08 29.50 3.45
N VAL A 646 -8.94 30.02 4.33
CA VAL A 646 -8.67 30.20 5.76
C VAL A 646 -8.41 28.86 6.45
N ALA A 647 -9.23 27.84 6.20
CA ALA A 647 -8.99 26.50 6.75
C ALA A 647 -7.64 25.93 6.33
N SER A 648 -7.24 26.12 5.06
CA SER A 648 -5.93 25.67 4.56
C SER A 648 -4.76 26.37 5.26
N CYS A 649 -4.81 27.69 5.42
CA CYS A 649 -3.76 28.46 6.09
C CYS A 649 -3.66 28.13 7.58
N VAL A 650 -4.80 28.11 8.29
CA VAL A 650 -4.86 27.81 9.73
C VAL A 650 -4.38 26.38 10.00
N ALA A 651 -4.85 25.38 9.23
CA ALA A 651 -4.43 23.99 9.37
C ALA A 651 -2.93 23.81 9.03
N ALA A 652 -2.42 24.46 7.98
CA ALA A 652 -1.00 24.41 7.64
C ALA A 652 -0.12 24.98 8.76
N ARG A 653 -0.56 26.07 9.40
CA ARG A 653 0.22 26.79 10.42
C ARG A 653 0.14 26.16 11.81
N THR A 654 -1.04 25.66 12.20
CA THR A 654 -1.31 25.17 13.56
C THR A 654 -1.40 23.65 13.68
N GLY A 655 -1.76 22.96 12.59
CA GLY A 655 -1.92 21.51 12.57
C GLY A 655 -0.60 20.76 12.65
N LYS A 656 -0.54 19.75 13.53
CA LYS A 656 0.47 18.68 13.45
C LYS A 656 0.01 17.58 12.47
N PRO A 657 0.92 16.76 11.94
CA PRO A 657 0.55 15.62 11.11
C PRO A 657 -0.43 14.68 11.85
N GLY A 658 -1.58 14.40 11.24
CA GLY A 658 -2.63 13.55 11.83
C GLY A 658 -3.59 14.26 12.81
N GLU A 659 -3.50 15.58 13.02
CA GLU A 659 -4.53 16.30 13.78
C GLU A 659 -5.82 16.47 12.93
N PRO A 660 -7.03 16.37 13.52
CA PRO A 660 -8.31 16.51 12.80
C PRO A 660 -8.46 17.80 11.99
N ILE A 661 -7.80 18.88 12.40
CA ILE A 661 -7.79 20.15 11.67
C ILE A 661 -7.15 20.02 10.28
N GLY A 662 -6.13 19.17 10.14
CA GLY A 662 -5.50 18.84 8.86
C GLY A 662 -6.41 17.98 7.99
N GLU A 663 -7.03 16.95 8.58
CA GLU A 663 -8.00 16.11 7.86
C GLU A 663 -9.20 16.92 7.34
N ASN A 664 -9.79 17.81 8.16
CA ASN A 664 -10.91 18.63 7.71
C ASN A 664 -10.49 19.64 6.61
N ALA A 665 -9.28 20.20 6.67
CA ALA A 665 -8.77 21.05 5.60
C ALA A 665 -8.57 20.27 4.29
N ILE A 666 -8.01 19.05 4.33
CA ILE A 666 -7.96 18.13 3.18
C ILE A 666 -9.38 17.88 2.64
N ARG A 667 -10.33 17.52 3.51
CA ARG A 667 -11.73 17.25 3.13
C ARG A 667 -12.37 18.46 2.44
N ARG A 668 -12.23 19.67 2.99
CA ARG A 668 -12.80 20.89 2.39
C ARG A 668 -12.22 21.19 1.01
N VAL A 669 -10.90 21.17 0.87
CA VAL A 669 -10.25 21.42 -0.42
C VAL A 669 -10.66 20.36 -1.44
N PHE A 670 -10.57 19.07 -1.08
CA PHE A 670 -10.90 17.99 -2.01
C PHE A 670 -12.39 17.99 -2.39
N ALA A 671 -13.31 18.12 -1.42
CA ALA A 671 -14.75 18.16 -1.66
C ALA A 671 -15.21 19.35 -2.52
N ARG A 672 -14.39 20.40 -2.67
CA ARG A 672 -14.67 21.53 -3.57
C ARG A 672 -14.33 21.19 -5.03
N TYR A 673 -13.18 20.57 -5.29
CA TYR A 673 -12.67 20.37 -6.65
C TYR A 673 -12.87 18.95 -7.22
N VAL A 674 -13.26 17.97 -6.40
CA VAL A 674 -13.48 16.56 -6.82
C VAL A 674 -14.45 16.41 -8.00
N ALA A 675 -15.41 17.32 -8.16
CA ALA A 675 -16.41 17.30 -9.23
C ALA A 675 -15.92 17.97 -10.55
N HIS A 676 -14.77 18.64 -10.55
CA HIS A 676 -14.22 19.29 -11.75
C HIS A 676 -13.55 18.24 -12.65
N ASP A 677 -13.85 18.18 -13.95
CA ASP A 677 -13.47 17.06 -14.86
C ASP A 677 -12.01 16.57 -14.75
N SER A 678 -11.06 17.51 -14.65
CA SER A 678 -9.63 17.24 -14.51
C SER A 678 -9.24 16.50 -13.22
N VAL A 679 -10.08 16.57 -12.18
CA VAL A 679 -9.97 15.84 -10.92
C VAL A 679 -10.95 14.67 -10.91
N ALA A 680 -12.21 14.88 -11.29
CA ALA A 680 -13.27 13.87 -11.25
C ALA A 680 -12.88 12.56 -11.96
N THR A 681 -12.29 12.66 -13.15
CA THR A 681 -11.86 11.49 -13.93
C THR A 681 -10.66 10.80 -13.27
N ARG A 682 -9.72 11.56 -12.70
CA ARG A 682 -8.55 11.03 -11.98
C ARG A 682 -8.95 10.37 -10.65
N TRP A 683 -9.79 11.03 -9.86
CA TRP A 683 -10.35 10.49 -8.61
C TRP A 683 -11.19 9.24 -8.86
N LYS A 684 -12.06 9.24 -9.88
CA LYS A 684 -12.87 8.08 -10.26
C LYS A 684 -12.01 6.86 -10.60
N TYR A 685 -10.83 7.02 -11.21
CA TYR A 685 -9.91 5.91 -11.39
C TYR A 685 -9.34 5.44 -10.03
N ILE A 686 -8.74 6.37 -9.28
CA ILE A 686 -7.90 5.99 -8.14
C ILE A 686 -8.72 5.41 -6.99
N SER A 687 -9.91 5.98 -6.71
CA SER A 687 -10.76 5.60 -5.57
C SER A 687 -11.37 4.20 -5.67
N ILE A 688 -11.24 3.53 -6.81
CA ILE A 688 -11.75 2.17 -7.06
C ILE A 688 -10.65 1.17 -7.42
N ASP A 689 -9.40 1.64 -7.53
CA ASP A 689 -8.22 0.86 -7.94
C ASP A 689 -7.15 0.75 -6.84
N VAL A 690 -6.99 1.79 -6.02
CA VAL A 690 -5.99 1.83 -4.94
C VAL A 690 -6.48 1.11 -3.69
N VAL A 691 -5.59 0.28 -3.15
CA VAL A 691 -5.64 -0.21 -1.77
C VAL A 691 -4.43 0.42 -1.04
N PRO A 692 -4.64 1.35 -0.08
CA PRO A 692 -3.56 2.16 0.47
C PRO A 692 -2.37 1.37 1.03
N ASP A 693 -2.62 0.20 1.62
CA ASP A 693 -1.59 -0.62 2.29
C ASP A 693 -0.62 -1.31 1.32
N VAL A 694 -1.00 -1.48 0.05
CA VAL A 694 -0.17 -2.14 -0.99
C VAL A 694 0.20 -1.22 -2.16
N ILE A 695 -0.41 -0.03 -2.25
CA ILE A 695 -0.31 1.00 -3.31
C ILE A 695 1.02 1.05 -4.09
N THR A 696 1.02 0.75 -5.39
CA THR A 696 2.26 0.68 -6.20
C THR A 696 2.91 2.05 -6.43
N ILE A 697 4.09 2.05 -7.05
CA ILE A 697 4.79 3.28 -7.44
C ILE A 697 3.94 4.12 -8.40
N GLU A 698 3.26 3.48 -9.35
CA GLU A 698 2.44 4.09 -10.39
C GLU A 698 1.16 4.68 -9.78
N GLN A 699 0.52 3.92 -8.89
CA GLN A 699 -0.66 4.37 -8.17
C GLN A 699 -0.36 5.54 -7.22
N LEU A 700 0.81 5.51 -6.55
CA LEU A 700 1.23 6.58 -5.64
C LEU A 700 1.68 7.83 -6.41
N ASP A 701 2.39 7.68 -7.53
CA ASP A 701 2.66 8.80 -8.45
C ASP A 701 1.32 9.38 -8.96
N PHE A 702 0.35 8.53 -9.31
CA PHE A 702 -0.97 8.99 -9.73
C PHE A 702 -1.78 9.70 -8.61
N PHE A 703 -1.62 9.28 -7.35
CA PHE A 703 -2.18 10.01 -6.20
C PHE A 703 -1.56 11.40 -6.06
N VAL A 704 -0.24 11.52 -6.21
CA VAL A 704 0.48 12.80 -6.23
C VAL A 704 -0.04 13.70 -7.37
N ASN A 705 -0.13 13.19 -8.60
CA ASN A 705 -0.70 13.92 -9.74
C ASN A 705 -2.16 14.36 -9.48
N THR A 706 -2.94 13.58 -8.73
CA THR A 706 -4.33 13.93 -8.35
C THR A 706 -4.37 15.05 -7.31
N ILE A 707 -3.43 15.08 -6.36
CA ILE A 707 -3.26 16.19 -5.41
C ILE A 707 -2.81 17.46 -6.16
N ASP A 708 -1.82 17.37 -7.05
CA ASP A 708 -1.38 18.50 -7.88
C ASP A 708 -2.55 19.09 -8.69
N ALA A 709 -3.38 18.24 -9.31
CA ALA A 709 -4.57 18.68 -10.04
C ALA A 709 -5.61 19.41 -9.17
N VAL A 710 -5.72 19.05 -7.89
CA VAL A 710 -6.62 19.72 -6.92
C VAL A 710 -6.02 21.06 -6.46
N VAL A 711 -4.73 21.10 -6.15
CA VAL A 711 -4.03 22.34 -5.79
C VAL A 711 -4.13 23.35 -6.93
N ASP A 712 -3.88 22.93 -8.17
CA ASP A 712 -3.91 23.82 -9.32
C ASP A 712 -5.27 24.47 -9.56
N ARG A 713 -6.38 23.72 -9.41
CA ARG A 713 -7.73 24.30 -9.52
C ARG A 713 -8.01 25.31 -8.41
N MET A 714 -7.48 25.11 -7.21
CA MET A 714 -7.57 26.08 -6.12
C MET A 714 -6.76 27.36 -6.37
N LEU A 715 -5.59 27.26 -7.00
CA LEU A 715 -4.79 28.43 -7.38
C LEU A 715 -5.41 29.18 -8.57
N ASP A 716 -6.01 28.45 -9.53
CA ASP A 716 -6.73 29.05 -10.65
C ASP A 716 -8.06 29.70 -10.24
N GLU A 717 -8.73 29.21 -9.19
CA GLU A 717 -9.85 29.93 -8.57
C GLU A 717 -9.38 31.17 -7.79
N PHE A 718 -8.30 31.07 -7.00
CA PHE A 718 -7.73 32.22 -6.26
C PHE A 718 -7.29 33.38 -7.16
N ARG A 719 -6.91 33.11 -8.42
CA ARG A 719 -6.56 34.12 -9.43
C ARG A 719 -7.78 34.84 -10.01
N ARG A 720 -9.01 34.34 -9.78
CA ARG A 720 -10.26 34.81 -10.40
C ARG A 720 -11.27 35.35 -9.39
N VAL A 721 -11.31 34.77 -8.19
CA VAL A 721 -12.22 35.17 -7.11
C VAL A 721 -11.55 36.19 -6.21
N ALA A 722 -12.20 37.34 -6.04
CA ALA A 722 -11.77 38.34 -5.06
C ALA A 722 -12.19 37.90 -3.65
N CYS A 723 -11.23 37.54 -2.80
CA CYS A 723 -11.48 37.36 -1.37
C CYS A 723 -11.68 38.71 -0.67
N SER A 724 -12.48 38.71 0.40
CA SER A 724 -12.61 39.84 1.32
C SER A 724 -11.27 40.25 1.96
N SER A 725 -11.17 41.51 2.37
CA SER A 725 -10.01 42.02 3.11
C SER A 725 -9.77 41.25 4.41
N GLU A 726 -10.82 40.81 5.10
CA GLU A 726 -10.71 40.03 6.34
C GLU A 726 -10.23 38.60 6.09
N CYS A 727 -10.72 37.92 5.04
CA CYS A 727 -10.17 36.62 4.63
C CYS A 727 -8.67 36.74 4.32
N LEU A 728 -8.26 37.78 3.60
CA LEU A 728 -6.85 38.01 3.26
C LEU A 728 -5.99 38.39 4.48
N GLU A 729 -6.54 39.12 5.45
CA GLU A 729 -5.83 39.45 6.69
C GLU A 729 -5.59 38.20 7.54
N ILE A 730 -6.63 37.40 7.79
CA ILE A 730 -6.52 36.13 8.53
C ILE A 730 -5.55 35.19 7.81
N ALA A 731 -5.68 35.02 6.49
CA ALA A 731 -4.77 34.19 5.70
C ALA A 731 -3.30 34.70 5.75
N THR A 732 -3.09 36.02 5.81
CA THR A 732 -1.75 36.61 5.99
C THR A 732 -1.16 36.24 7.37
N ARG A 733 -1.94 36.35 8.45
CA ARG A 733 -1.47 36.00 9.82
C ARG A 733 -1.09 34.52 9.96
N TYR A 734 -1.84 33.63 9.31
CA TYR A 734 -1.56 32.19 9.29
C TYR A 734 -0.63 31.75 8.14
N SER A 735 -0.07 32.69 7.37
CA SER A 735 0.85 32.39 6.27
C SER A 735 2.10 31.61 6.74
N LEU A 736 2.57 30.69 5.90
CA LEU A 736 3.88 30.07 6.06
C LEU A 736 5.02 30.98 5.56
N MET A 737 4.70 31.97 4.73
CA MET A 737 5.64 32.94 4.18
C MET A 737 5.58 34.27 4.94
N PRO A 738 6.72 34.84 5.39
CA PRO A 738 6.75 36.21 5.89
C PRO A 738 6.61 37.19 4.72
N ARG A 739 5.38 37.66 4.49
CA ARG A 739 5.01 38.72 3.52
C ARG A 739 3.97 39.64 4.16
N ALA A 740 3.96 40.90 3.75
CA ALA A 740 2.98 41.90 4.22
C ALA A 740 1.58 41.74 3.58
N GLN A 741 1.45 40.92 2.54
CA GLN A 741 0.19 40.63 1.85
C GLN A 741 0.11 39.13 1.52
N PHE A 742 -1.10 38.57 1.58
CA PHE A 742 -1.37 37.22 1.12
C PHE A 742 -1.21 37.12 -0.40
N SER A 743 -0.87 35.92 -0.90
CA SER A 743 -0.46 35.72 -2.30
C SER A 743 -0.66 34.26 -2.75
N VAL A 744 -0.73 34.03 -4.07
CA VAL A 744 -0.92 32.70 -4.67
C VAL A 744 0.12 31.69 -4.14
N GLU A 745 1.37 32.11 -3.99
CA GLU A 745 2.48 31.29 -3.45
C GLU A 745 2.32 30.94 -1.96
N ALA A 746 1.65 31.80 -1.18
CA ALA A 746 1.36 31.53 0.23
C ALA A 746 0.22 30.51 0.35
N LEU A 747 -0.77 30.57 -0.54
CA LEU A 747 -1.85 29.57 -0.63
C LEU A 747 -1.33 28.22 -1.09
N GLU A 748 -0.53 28.17 -2.17
CA GLU A 748 0.15 26.94 -2.64
C GLU A 748 0.88 26.27 -1.48
N SER A 749 1.70 27.04 -0.75
CA SER A 749 2.51 26.52 0.36
C SER A 749 1.65 25.98 1.51
N ALA A 750 0.49 26.59 1.77
CA ALA A 750 -0.44 26.12 2.79
C ALA A 750 -1.12 24.81 2.38
N VAL A 751 -1.72 24.76 1.18
CA VAL A 751 -2.46 23.58 0.70
C VAL A 751 -1.51 22.38 0.51
N MET A 752 -0.32 22.58 -0.07
CA MET A 752 0.70 21.52 -0.19
C MET A 752 1.11 20.92 1.16
N ARG A 753 1.20 21.75 2.20
CA ARG A 753 1.51 21.31 3.57
C ARG A 753 0.33 20.57 4.22
N VAL A 754 -0.91 21.01 3.97
CA VAL A 754 -2.14 20.34 4.44
C VAL A 754 -2.24 18.93 3.86
N PHE A 755 -2.03 18.76 2.54
CA PHE A 755 -1.97 17.43 1.89
C PHE A 755 -0.69 16.62 2.24
N ARG A 756 0.19 17.14 3.10
CA ARG A 756 1.48 16.53 3.45
C ARG A 756 2.33 16.16 2.22
N TYR A 757 2.22 16.93 1.13
CA TYR A 757 2.70 16.59 -0.21
C TYR A 757 4.16 16.11 -0.22
N SER A 758 5.07 16.85 0.41
CA SER A 758 6.50 16.49 0.52
C SER A 758 6.77 15.18 1.25
N SER A 759 5.89 14.78 2.18
CA SER A 759 5.95 13.48 2.86
C SER A 759 5.42 12.36 1.95
N VAL A 760 4.33 12.60 1.21
CA VAL A 760 3.77 11.64 0.22
C VAL A 760 4.76 11.36 -0.91
N VAL A 761 5.33 12.41 -1.54
CA VAL A 761 6.37 12.25 -2.57
C VAL A 761 7.66 11.66 -1.98
N SER A 762 7.96 11.88 -0.69
CA SER A 762 9.09 11.20 -0.04
C SER A 762 8.82 9.71 0.25
N GLU A 763 7.57 9.29 0.42
CA GLU A 763 7.21 7.86 0.48
C GLU A 763 7.36 7.22 -0.92
N LEU A 764 6.96 7.93 -1.98
CA LEU A 764 7.19 7.53 -3.38
C LEU A 764 8.68 7.36 -3.72
N SER A 765 9.54 8.33 -3.40
CA SER A 765 10.98 8.21 -3.61
C SER A 765 11.63 7.12 -2.74
N ARG A 766 11.06 6.79 -1.57
CA ARG A 766 11.49 5.64 -0.75
C ARG A 766 11.08 4.30 -1.40
N ARG A 767 9.87 4.18 -1.95
CA ARG A 767 9.45 2.96 -2.66
C ARG A 767 10.30 2.73 -3.91
N ARG A 768 10.58 3.79 -4.68
CA ARG A 768 11.54 3.77 -5.81
C ARG A 768 12.94 3.32 -5.37
N GLU A 769 13.48 3.86 -4.28
CA GLU A 769 14.79 3.46 -3.72
C GLU A 769 14.84 1.98 -3.29
N LEU A 770 13.74 1.43 -2.76
CA LEU A 770 13.63 0.01 -2.44
C LEU A 770 13.58 -0.87 -3.70
N VAL A 771 12.86 -0.48 -4.75
CA VAL A 771 12.80 -1.19 -6.05
C VAL A 771 14.15 -1.18 -6.76
N GLU A 772 14.84 -0.02 -6.80
CA GLU A 772 16.23 0.10 -7.28
C GLU A 772 17.14 -0.91 -6.54
N SER A 773 17.04 -0.96 -5.20
CA SER A 773 17.89 -1.78 -4.33
C SER A 773 17.55 -3.28 -4.30
N ALA A 774 16.36 -3.68 -4.74
CA ALA A 774 15.86 -5.05 -4.60
C ALA A 774 16.07 -5.94 -5.84
N GLY A 775 16.13 -5.34 -7.03
CA GLY A 775 16.30 -6.04 -8.32
C GLY A 775 17.74 -6.10 -8.83
N GLY A 776 18.00 -7.08 -9.71
CA GLY A 776 19.29 -7.25 -10.41
C GLY A 776 19.54 -6.22 -11.53
N PRO A 777 20.62 -6.38 -12.32
CA PRO A 777 20.99 -5.43 -13.38
C PRO A 777 19.99 -5.48 -14.55
N GLY A 778 19.01 -4.57 -14.52
CA GLY A 778 18.12 -4.29 -15.66
C GLY A 778 18.76 -3.39 -16.71
N SER A 779 17.98 -2.97 -17.71
CA SER A 779 18.41 -2.03 -18.74
C SER A 779 18.70 -0.65 -18.15
N THR A 780 19.98 -0.31 -18.04
CA THR A 780 20.46 0.99 -17.55
C THR A 780 20.59 1.98 -18.72
N GLU A 781 19.61 2.88 -18.90
CA GLU A 781 19.83 4.08 -19.70
C GLU A 781 20.81 5.00 -18.93
N VAL A 782 21.75 5.64 -19.63
CA VAL A 782 22.72 6.55 -19.04
C VAL A 782 22.47 7.94 -19.63
N VAL A 783 21.99 8.86 -18.80
CA VAL A 783 21.64 10.22 -19.23
C VAL A 783 22.76 11.19 -18.84
N SER A 784 23.09 12.08 -19.77
CA SER A 784 24.19 13.03 -19.72
C SER A 784 23.69 14.41 -19.28
N TYR A 785 24.32 14.98 -18.25
CA TYR A 785 23.91 16.24 -17.64
C TYR A 785 25.08 17.22 -17.53
N ARG A 786 24.74 18.52 -17.52
CA ARG A 786 25.68 19.63 -17.39
C ARG A 786 25.20 20.63 -16.35
N LEU A 787 26.10 21.05 -15.48
CA LEU A 787 25.94 22.21 -14.62
C LEU A 787 26.85 23.32 -15.11
N SER A 788 26.39 24.58 -15.14
CA SER A 788 27.24 25.71 -15.52
C SER A 788 26.85 26.99 -14.79
N ALA A 789 27.81 27.68 -14.19
CA ALA A 789 27.63 29.03 -13.70
C ALA A 789 27.59 29.99 -14.92
N SER A 790 26.46 30.67 -15.09
CA SER A 790 26.16 31.53 -16.23
C SER A 790 25.97 32.99 -15.81
N ASN A 791 26.32 33.89 -16.74
CA ASN A 791 26.12 35.34 -16.64
C ASN A 791 25.65 35.89 -18.00
N SER A 792 24.43 35.53 -18.38
CA SER A 792 23.82 35.86 -19.67
C SER A 792 22.55 36.69 -19.50
N PHE A 793 22.19 37.45 -20.53
CA PHE A 793 20.90 38.13 -20.61
C PHE A 793 19.71 37.14 -20.60
N LEU A 794 19.89 35.89 -21.09
CA LEU A 794 18.90 34.81 -20.94
C LEU A 794 18.73 34.33 -19.50
N ASP A 795 19.69 34.60 -18.60
CA ASP A 795 19.55 34.23 -17.20
C ASP A 795 18.50 35.07 -16.47
N ALA A 796 17.91 36.11 -17.08
CA ALA A 796 16.68 36.74 -16.59
C ALA A 796 15.54 35.72 -16.42
N TYR A 797 15.55 34.63 -17.20
CA TYR A 797 14.63 33.48 -17.06
C TYR A 797 15.02 32.49 -15.94
N TYR A 798 16.01 32.78 -15.09
CA TYR A 798 16.45 31.87 -14.01
C TYR A 798 15.31 31.36 -13.13
N GLY A 799 14.37 32.23 -12.78
CA GLY A 799 13.16 31.87 -12.06
C GLY A 799 12.32 30.85 -12.83
N HIS A 800 12.08 31.09 -14.11
CA HIS A 800 11.33 30.19 -14.98
C HIS A 800 12.02 28.84 -15.20
N MET A 801 13.36 28.79 -15.34
CA MET A 801 14.13 27.56 -15.60
C MET A 801 13.83 26.41 -14.62
N GLY A 802 13.46 26.75 -13.38
CA GLY A 802 13.11 25.79 -12.32
C GLY A 802 11.69 25.94 -11.74
N ALA A 803 10.77 26.59 -12.47
CA ALA A 803 9.42 26.97 -11.97
C ALA A 803 9.46 27.71 -10.61
N SER A 804 10.51 28.49 -10.38
CA SER A 804 10.82 29.16 -9.14
C SER A 804 10.11 30.51 -9.01
N ARG A 805 9.73 30.83 -7.77
CA ARG A 805 9.06 32.08 -7.37
C ARG A 805 9.89 33.34 -7.70
N LEU A 806 11.20 33.16 -7.92
CA LEU A 806 12.14 34.20 -8.36
C LEU A 806 11.82 34.78 -9.76
N ALA A 807 10.91 34.16 -10.54
CA ALA A 807 10.49 34.64 -11.85
C ALA A 807 9.94 36.08 -11.85
N ALA A 808 9.38 36.56 -10.73
CA ALA A 808 8.88 37.93 -10.58
C ALA A 808 9.99 39.00 -10.46
N TYR A 809 11.26 38.62 -10.39
CA TYR A 809 12.39 39.53 -10.16
C TYR A 809 13.51 39.39 -11.22
N PRO A 810 13.19 39.44 -12.53
CA PRO A 810 14.17 39.20 -13.59
C PRO A 810 15.35 40.18 -13.54
N ASP A 811 15.10 41.44 -13.14
CA ASP A 811 16.11 42.49 -13.02
C ASP A 811 17.22 42.19 -11.98
N ALA A 812 17.06 41.16 -11.13
CA ALA A 812 18.09 40.72 -10.19
C ALA A 812 19.41 40.31 -10.85
N VAL A 813 19.38 39.85 -12.12
CA VAL A 813 20.58 39.47 -12.86
C VAL A 813 21.54 40.63 -13.13
N LEU A 814 21.03 41.87 -13.10
CA LEU A 814 21.84 43.08 -13.32
C LEU A 814 22.78 43.38 -12.14
N ARG A 815 22.57 42.78 -10.96
CA ARG A 815 23.46 42.94 -9.80
C ARG A 815 24.85 42.34 -10.10
N ALA A 816 25.89 43.16 -9.91
CA ALA A 816 27.27 42.71 -10.02
C ALA A 816 27.55 41.50 -9.12
N GLY A 817 28.07 40.41 -9.71
CA GLY A 817 28.36 39.18 -8.99
C GLY A 817 27.14 38.29 -8.71
N PHE A 818 26.03 38.50 -9.42
CA PHE A 818 24.94 37.53 -9.57
C PHE A 818 25.28 36.51 -10.67
N TYR A 819 25.02 35.23 -10.41
CA TYR A 819 25.22 34.14 -11.37
C TYR A 819 24.07 33.12 -11.27
N THR A 820 23.64 32.59 -12.41
CA THR A 820 22.67 31.50 -12.48
C THR A 820 23.41 30.20 -12.78
N ILE A 821 23.37 29.23 -11.85
CA ILE A 821 23.84 27.87 -12.11
C ILE A 821 22.73 27.16 -12.89
N ARG A 822 22.90 26.99 -14.21
CA ARG A 822 21.94 26.25 -15.05
C ARG A 822 22.09 24.75 -14.84
N PHE A 823 20.99 24.02 -14.80
CA PHE A 823 20.95 22.56 -14.82
C PHE A 823 20.44 22.10 -16.18
N ALA A 824 21.28 21.43 -16.97
CA ALA A 824 20.95 20.99 -18.32
C ALA A 824 21.06 19.48 -18.49
N ASP A 825 20.10 18.92 -19.22
CA ASP A 825 20.07 17.57 -19.79
C ASP A 825 20.55 17.70 -21.25
N LEU A 826 21.67 17.04 -21.56
CA LEU A 826 22.35 17.16 -22.84
C LEU A 826 21.68 16.32 -23.94
N ASP A 827 21.09 15.18 -23.57
CA ASP A 827 20.51 14.21 -24.51
C ASP A 827 19.10 14.65 -24.94
N ASN A 828 18.32 15.21 -24.00
CA ASN A 828 17.04 15.85 -24.29
C ASN A 828 17.18 17.29 -24.78
N GLY A 829 18.36 17.92 -24.65
CA GLY A 829 18.64 19.28 -25.11
C GLY A 829 17.90 20.36 -24.32
N ARG A 830 17.75 20.18 -23.01
CA ARG A 830 16.86 20.99 -22.15
C ARG A 830 17.51 21.45 -20.85
N ILE A 831 17.24 22.70 -20.46
CA ILE A 831 17.45 23.18 -19.10
C ILE A 831 16.28 22.67 -18.25
N PHE A 832 16.59 21.84 -17.26
CA PHE A 832 15.61 21.24 -16.34
C PHE A 832 15.63 21.90 -14.94
N GLY A 833 16.36 22.99 -14.77
CA GLY A 833 16.40 23.73 -13.51
C GLY A 833 17.47 24.80 -13.45
N SER A 834 17.52 25.49 -12.31
CA SER A 834 18.60 26.42 -11.98
C SER A 834 18.85 26.54 -10.48
N ALA A 835 19.97 27.16 -10.11
CA ALA A 835 20.20 27.73 -8.79
C ALA A 835 20.77 29.15 -8.89
N VAL A 836 20.60 29.93 -7.82
CA VAL A 836 21.11 31.30 -7.73
C VAL A 836 22.35 31.33 -6.85
N LEU A 837 23.44 31.87 -7.40
CA LEU A 837 24.72 32.06 -6.74
C LEU A 837 25.05 33.56 -6.75
N VAL A 838 25.21 34.16 -5.58
CA VAL A 838 25.38 35.62 -5.44
C VAL A 838 26.57 35.94 -4.56
N TYR A 839 27.48 36.78 -5.05
CA TYR A 839 28.55 37.34 -4.25
C TYR A 839 28.03 38.46 -3.34
N ASN A 840 28.41 38.38 -2.06
CA ASN A 840 28.10 39.37 -1.04
C ASN A 840 29.42 40.01 -0.59
N PRO A 841 29.65 41.30 -0.86
CA PRO A 841 30.89 41.98 -0.49
C PRO A 841 30.91 42.41 0.99
N GLN A 842 29.81 42.27 1.72
CA GLN A 842 29.74 42.56 3.15
C GLN A 842 30.45 41.48 3.97
N ASP A 843 31.21 41.91 4.97
CA ASP A 843 31.87 41.02 5.93
C ASP A 843 30.81 40.41 6.87
N SER A 844 30.87 39.10 7.10
CA SER A 844 30.06 38.44 8.14
C SER A 844 30.84 38.41 9.44
N ALA A 845 30.27 38.99 10.50
CA ALA A 845 30.84 39.03 11.83
C ALA A 845 30.74 37.67 12.53
N SER A 846 29.63 36.95 12.37
CA SER A 846 29.45 35.61 12.95
C SER A 846 30.39 34.58 12.32
N LEU A 847 30.84 34.81 11.08
CA LEU A 847 31.82 33.97 10.39
C LEU A 847 33.27 34.48 10.50
N GLY A 848 33.49 35.78 10.67
CA GLY A 848 34.82 36.38 10.62
C GLY A 848 35.45 36.30 9.23
N VAL A 849 34.65 36.45 8.17
CA VAL A 849 35.09 36.32 6.76
C VAL A 849 34.77 37.56 5.94
N LYS A 850 35.72 37.95 5.08
CA LYS A 850 35.62 39.15 4.25
C LYS A 850 34.92 38.87 2.93
N GLY A 851 33.61 39.07 2.89
CA GLY A 851 32.74 38.68 1.78
C GLY A 851 32.61 37.15 1.59
N PHE A 852 31.47 36.74 1.04
CA PHE A 852 31.10 35.33 0.86
C PHE A 852 30.11 35.17 -0.29
N PHE A 853 29.96 33.96 -0.83
CA PHE A 853 28.87 33.65 -1.74
C PHE A 853 27.67 33.07 -0.97
N THR A 854 26.46 33.47 -1.34
CA THR A 854 25.23 32.74 -1.01
C THR A 854 24.78 31.91 -2.20
N VAL A 855 24.49 30.63 -1.98
CA VAL A 855 23.76 29.79 -2.92
C VAL A 855 22.36 29.50 -2.39
N CYS A 856 21.33 29.74 -3.21
CA CYS A 856 19.93 29.58 -2.83
C CYS A 856 19.06 29.20 -4.03
N GLY A 857 17.81 28.81 -3.78
CA GLY A 857 16.87 28.46 -4.85
C GLY A 857 17.38 27.36 -5.77
N LEU A 858 17.90 26.27 -5.20
CA LEU A 858 18.32 25.04 -5.89
C LEU A 858 17.07 24.35 -6.49
N ASN A 859 16.61 24.80 -7.66
CA ASN A 859 15.30 24.51 -8.21
C ASN A 859 15.39 23.71 -9.52
N PRO A 860 15.51 22.37 -9.45
CA PRO A 860 15.14 21.49 -10.55
C PRO A 860 13.62 21.39 -10.69
N LEU A 861 13.12 21.18 -11.91
CA LEU A 861 11.69 21.06 -12.21
C LEU A 861 11.05 19.85 -11.50
N ARG A 862 9.85 20.04 -10.95
CA ARG A 862 9.11 19.00 -10.19
C ARG A 862 8.88 17.74 -11.04
N SER A 863 8.45 17.94 -12.29
CA SER A 863 8.28 16.92 -13.33
C SER A 863 9.55 16.09 -13.63
N VAL A 864 10.74 16.52 -13.21
CA VAL A 864 11.98 15.71 -13.26
C VAL A 864 12.29 15.08 -11.90
N VAL A 865 12.39 15.86 -10.82
CA VAL A 865 12.85 15.32 -9.51
C VAL A 865 11.88 14.37 -8.83
N ARG A 866 10.58 14.42 -9.15
CA ARG A 866 9.59 13.47 -8.59
C ARG A 866 9.90 12.02 -8.95
N PHE A 867 10.57 11.79 -10.10
CA PHE A 867 10.96 10.47 -10.58
C PHE A 867 12.31 9.97 -9.98
N TRP A 868 12.96 10.75 -9.12
CA TRP A 868 14.26 10.40 -8.57
C TRP A 868 14.17 9.84 -7.13
N SER A 869 14.91 8.77 -6.86
CA SER A 869 15.13 8.26 -5.51
C SER A 869 15.95 9.25 -4.66
N ARG A 870 15.90 9.13 -3.33
CA ARG A 870 16.70 9.97 -2.42
C ARG A 870 18.20 9.84 -2.73
N ARG A 871 18.67 8.64 -3.09
CA ARG A 871 20.01 8.36 -3.62
C ARG A 871 20.37 9.19 -4.86
N ARG A 872 19.50 9.24 -5.87
CA ARG A 872 19.69 10.08 -7.09
C ARG A 872 19.67 11.57 -6.77
N LEU A 873 18.77 12.03 -5.89
CA LEU A 873 18.73 13.42 -5.42
C LEU A 873 19.99 13.84 -4.68
N LEU A 874 20.54 12.98 -3.81
CA LEU A 874 21.81 13.24 -3.13
C LEU A 874 22.98 13.29 -4.14
N PHE A 875 23.06 12.33 -5.06
CA PHE A 875 24.05 12.34 -6.13
C PHE A 875 24.02 13.65 -6.93
N PHE A 876 22.83 14.08 -7.36
CA PHE A 876 22.65 15.36 -8.08
C PHE A 876 23.09 16.56 -7.25
N TYR A 877 22.73 16.63 -5.96
CA TYR A 877 23.21 17.70 -5.09
C TYR A 877 24.74 17.69 -4.94
N LEU A 878 25.38 16.53 -4.84
CA LEU A 878 26.85 16.46 -4.77
C LEU A 878 27.52 16.96 -6.06
N GLN A 879 26.89 16.82 -7.23
CA GLN A 879 27.41 17.44 -8.46
C GLN A 879 27.30 18.98 -8.41
N ILE A 880 26.21 19.53 -7.85
CA ILE A 880 26.10 20.98 -7.60
C ILE A 880 27.16 21.41 -6.58
N ARG A 881 27.33 20.65 -5.49
CA ARG A 881 28.37 20.89 -4.49
C ARG A 881 29.77 20.88 -5.11
N ARG A 882 30.06 19.97 -6.05
CA ARG A 882 31.34 19.92 -6.79
C ARG A 882 31.60 21.21 -7.58
N LEU A 883 30.60 21.72 -8.30
CA LEU A 883 30.69 23.00 -9.00
C LEU A 883 30.90 24.17 -8.03
N LEU A 884 30.20 24.18 -6.89
CA LEU A 884 30.38 25.18 -5.84
C LEU A 884 31.76 25.09 -5.18
N GLU A 885 32.28 23.89 -4.94
CA GLU A 885 33.63 23.66 -4.43
C GLU A 885 34.69 24.24 -5.38
N ASP A 886 34.51 24.13 -6.70
CA ASP A 886 35.40 24.78 -7.67
C ASP A 886 35.24 26.30 -7.76
N VAL A 887 34.04 26.85 -7.52
CA VAL A 887 33.85 28.30 -7.33
C VAL A 887 34.61 28.78 -6.08
N ALA A 888 34.48 28.08 -4.94
CA ALA A 888 35.11 28.45 -3.68
C ALA A 888 36.65 28.45 -3.80
N LYS A 889 37.23 27.42 -4.43
CA LYS A 889 38.67 27.33 -4.72
C LYS A 889 39.15 28.50 -5.57
N ARG A 890 38.46 28.82 -6.67
CA ARG A 890 38.87 29.86 -7.62
C ARG A 890 38.70 31.28 -7.09
N ALA A 891 37.65 31.53 -6.30
CA ALA A 891 37.38 32.85 -5.75
C ALA A 891 38.08 33.13 -4.40
N GLY A 892 38.53 32.09 -3.69
CA GLY A 892 39.05 32.23 -2.32
C GLY A 892 38.00 32.70 -1.32
N LYS A 893 36.71 32.42 -1.57
CA LYS A 893 35.56 32.85 -0.74
C LYS A 893 34.75 31.66 -0.22
N PRO A 894 34.25 31.68 1.03
CA PRO A 894 33.30 30.70 1.53
C PRO A 894 31.97 30.72 0.77
N ILE A 895 31.24 29.60 0.84
CA ILE A 895 29.89 29.46 0.27
C ILE A 895 28.91 29.08 1.38
N VAL A 896 27.81 29.83 1.44
CA VAL A 896 26.78 29.78 2.48
C VAL A 896 25.44 29.43 1.84
N ILE A 897 24.65 28.57 2.49
CA ILE A 897 23.21 28.46 2.22
C ILE A 897 22.50 29.39 3.23
N PRO A 898 21.90 30.51 2.79
CA PRO A 898 21.12 31.40 3.66
C PRO A 898 19.73 30.79 3.93
N GLY A 899 19.09 31.21 5.01
CA GLY A 899 17.75 30.74 5.38
C GLY A 899 17.68 29.23 5.64
N ALA A 900 18.69 28.64 6.27
CA ALA A 900 18.75 27.20 6.58
C ALA A 900 17.67 26.75 7.60
N SER A 901 17.00 27.69 8.26
CA SER A 901 15.79 27.49 9.07
C SER A 901 14.50 27.44 8.24
N THR A 902 14.55 27.85 6.97
CA THR A 902 13.40 28.12 6.09
C THR A 902 13.58 27.37 4.76
N PRO A 903 13.26 26.05 4.69
CA PRO A 903 13.60 25.16 3.56
C PRO A 903 13.30 25.71 2.15
N ILE A 904 12.21 26.47 2.00
CA ILE A 904 11.78 27.03 0.71
C ILE A 904 12.73 28.10 0.12
N ILE A 905 13.66 28.64 0.92
CA ILE A 905 14.76 29.50 0.46
C ILE A 905 15.86 28.66 -0.20
N VAL A 906 16.07 27.44 0.29
CA VAL A 906 17.08 26.49 -0.22
C VAL A 906 16.59 25.84 -1.50
N SER A 907 15.35 25.34 -1.54
CA SER A 907 14.70 24.83 -2.75
C SER A 907 13.17 24.91 -2.64
N ALA A 908 12.49 25.25 -3.74
CA ALA A 908 11.04 25.15 -3.87
C ALA A 908 10.53 23.70 -3.92
N ALA A 909 11.43 22.71 -4.13
CA ALA A 909 11.15 21.30 -3.93
C ALA A 909 11.56 20.92 -2.49
N GLU A 910 10.60 20.90 -1.56
CA GLU A 910 10.88 20.69 -0.12
C GLU A 910 11.65 19.39 0.16
N MET A 911 11.38 18.30 -0.57
CA MET A 911 12.14 17.06 -0.43
C MET A 911 13.62 17.22 -0.84
N PHE A 912 13.90 17.98 -1.90
CA PHE A 912 15.28 18.27 -2.30
C PHE A 912 15.96 19.18 -1.28
N SER A 913 15.27 20.20 -0.76
CA SER A 913 15.76 20.99 0.37
C SER A 913 16.07 20.12 1.61
N ALA A 914 15.27 19.09 1.90
CA ALA A 914 15.51 18.18 3.01
C ALA A 914 16.73 17.28 2.78
N VAL A 915 16.96 16.82 1.54
CA VAL A 915 18.19 16.09 1.16
C VAL A 915 19.43 16.99 1.30
N VAL A 916 19.37 18.23 0.80
CA VAL A 916 20.44 19.23 0.91
C VAL A 916 20.77 19.52 2.37
N LEU A 917 19.80 20.00 3.16
CA LEU A 917 20.02 20.38 4.56
C LEU A 917 20.35 19.19 5.45
N GLY A 918 19.78 18.01 5.18
CA GLY A 918 20.06 16.78 5.92
C GLY A 918 21.48 16.27 5.68
N TYR A 919 21.97 16.30 4.43
CA TYR A 919 23.37 16.00 4.12
C TYR A 919 24.30 17.04 4.76
N GLU A 920 24.04 18.35 4.61
CA GLU A 920 24.94 19.35 5.18
C GLU A 920 25.04 19.26 6.71
N ARG A 921 23.90 19.19 7.41
CA ARG A 921 23.87 19.09 8.89
C ARG A 921 24.58 17.85 9.43
N LYS A 922 24.57 16.72 8.70
CA LYS A 922 25.31 15.50 9.07
C LYS A 922 26.82 15.73 9.25
N HIS A 923 27.39 16.74 8.59
CA HIS A 923 28.82 17.09 8.66
C HIS A 923 29.13 18.30 9.58
N ALA A 924 28.22 18.65 10.50
CA ALA A 924 28.38 19.73 11.49
C ALA A 924 28.88 21.06 10.86
N PRO A 925 28.12 21.66 9.94
CA PRO A 925 28.51 22.88 9.24
C PRO A 925 28.51 24.07 10.21
N ARG A 926 29.35 25.07 9.94
CA ARG A 926 29.37 26.28 10.76
C ARG A 926 28.12 27.11 10.47
N GLU A 927 27.30 27.37 11.48
CA GLU A 927 26.13 28.23 11.35
C GLU A 927 26.52 29.73 11.36
N THR A 928 25.66 30.57 10.80
CA THR A 928 25.76 32.03 10.77
C THR A 928 24.41 32.66 11.06
N THR A 929 24.43 33.83 11.69
CA THR A 929 23.24 34.61 12.07
C THR A 929 23.14 35.94 11.31
N ASP A 930 24.01 36.17 10.32
CA ASP A 930 24.17 37.42 9.59
C ASP A 930 24.34 37.23 8.07
N ALA A 931 23.89 36.09 7.52
CA ALA A 931 24.03 35.71 6.10
C ALA A 931 23.11 36.49 5.12
N VAL A 932 22.87 37.78 5.36
CA VAL A 932 21.90 38.63 4.66
C VAL A 932 22.43 39.09 3.29
N GLY A 933 22.58 38.14 2.36
CA GLY A 933 23.20 38.38 1.05
C GLY A 933 22.27 38.85 -0.06
N PHE A 934 21.13 38.18 -0.23
CA PHE A 934 20.29 38.30 -1.43
C PHE A 934 18.79 38.35 -1.08
N HIS A 935 18.22 39.57 -1.14
CA HIS A 935 16.85 39.86 -0.70
C HIS A 935 15.98 40.49 -1.81
N PRO A 936 15.51 39.73 -2.83
CA PRO A 936 14.36 40.15 -3.63
C PRO A 936 13.02 39.73 -3.01
N MET A 937 12.99 38.61 -2.25
CA MET A 937 11.72 37.92 -1.91
C MET A 937 11.50 37.57 -0.43
N TYR A 938 12.54 37.59 0.41
CA TYR A 938 12.51 37.00 1.75
C TYR A 938 13.05 37.99 2.78
N ASP A 939 12.28 38.26 3.84
CA ASP A 939 12.63 39.12 4.99
C ASP A 939 14.10 38.90 5.45
N PRO A 940 14.86 39.96 5.85
CA PRO A 940 16.27 39.81 6.19
C PRO A 940 16.48 38.79 7.33
N LYS A 941 15.54 38.72 8.27
CA LYS A 941 15.54 37.80 9.43
C LYS A 941 15.28 36.36 9.02
N ALA A 942 14.62 36.11 7.88
CA ALA A 942 14.44 34.78 7.32
C ALA A 942 15.68 34.29 6.55
N LEU A 943 16.47 35.21 5.99
CA LEU A 943 17.73 34.92 5.29
C LEU A 943 18.93 34.77 6.25
N ALA A 944 18.97 35.58 7.31
CA ALA A 944 20.11 35.70 8.21
C ALA A 944 20.62 34.38 8.83
N PRO A 945 19.76 33.42 9.25
CA PRO A 945 20.20 32.11 9.73
C PRO A 945 20.67 31.23 8.57
N GLY A 946 21.98 31.04 8.42
CA GLY A 946 22.57 30.28 7.32
C GLY A 946 23.59 29.24 7.78
N ILE A 947 24.06 28.40 6.85
CA ILE A 947 25.12 27.41 7.09
C ILE A 947 26.25 27.55 6.06
N VAL A 948 27.49 27.56 6.52
CA VAL A 948 28.69 27.49 5.66
C VAL A 948 28.85 26.05 5.19
N ILE A 949 28.64 25.82 3.89
CA ILE A 949 28.76 24.49 3.30
C ILE A 949 30.20 24.21 2.85
N ILE A 950 30.94 25.23 2.42
CA ILE A 950 32.31 25.16 1.89
C ILE A 950 33.11 26.36 2.40
N ASP A 951 34.31 26.14 2.92
CA ASP A 951 35.24 27.19 3.36
C ASP A 951 36.63 26.92 2.76
N PRO A 952 37.17 27.80 1.88
CA PRO A 952 38.47 27.61 1.24
C PRO A 952 39.66 27.61 2.21
N LYS A 953 39.48 28.03 3.47
CA LYS A 953 40.51 27.89 4.52
C LYS A 953 40.51 26.53 5.20
N ARG A 954 39.52 25.67 4.91
CA ARG A 954 39.25 24.40 5.60
C ARG A 954 39.16 23.25 4.59
N PRO A 955 40.30 22.58 4.27
CA PRO A 955 40.36 21.51 3.27
C PRO A 955 39.34 20.38 3.49
N GLU A 956 38.98 20.08 4.74
CA GLU A 956 37.99 19.07 5.11
C GLU A 956 36.55 19.42 4.69
N THR A 957 36.29 20.67 4.26
CA THR A 957 35.02 21.06 3.65
C THR A 957 34.94 20.72 2.16
N PHE A 958 36.03 20.33 1.50
CA PHE A 958 36.02 19.87 0.11
C PHE A 958 35.82 18.36 0.05
N ARG A 959 34.56 17.94 -0.10
CA ARG A 959 34.14 16.54 0.10
C ARG A 959 33.26 15.96 -1.01
N ALA A 960 32.82 16.77 -1.98
CA ALA A 960 31.93 16.31 -3.05
C ALA A 960 32.50 15.10 -3.82
N GLU A 961 33.77 15.14 -4.23
CA GLU A 961 34.43 14.03 -4.94
C GLU A 961 34.46 12.73 -4.10
N ALA A 962 34.83 12.87 -2.82
CA ALA A 962 34.95 11.75 -1.90
C ALA A 962 33.60 11.09 -1.59
N ASP A 963 32.55 11.88 -1.40
CA ASP A 963 31.20 11.35 -1.14
C ASP A 963 30.51 10.83 -2.41
N LEU A 964 30.77 11.41 -3.60
CA LEU A 964 30.33 10.85 -4.88
C LEU A 964 30.87 9.42 -5.08
N SER A 965 32.15 9.18 -4.74
CA SER A 965 32.76 7.85 -4.84
C SER A 965 32.11 6.79 -3.92
N ARG A 966 31.35 7.23 -2.90
CA ARG A 966 30.69 6.36 -1.91
C ARG A 966 29.24 6.00 -2.26
N ILE A 967 28.65 6.58 -3.30
CA ILE A 967 27.26 6.29 -3.71
C ILE A 967 27.24 5.01 -4.57
N PRO A 968 26.69 3.87 -4.08
CA PRO A 968 26.71 2.61 -4.81
C PRO A 968 25.82 2.67 -6.05
N GLY A 969 26.27 2.06 -7.15
CA GLY A 969 25.47 1.82 -8.35
C GLY A 969 25.15 3.04 -9.25
N ILE A 970 25.63 4.25 -8.90
CA ILE A 970 25.48 5.46 -9.74
C ILE A 970 26.82 6.00 -10.23
N SER A 971 27.93 5.66 -9.56
CA SER A 971 29.28 6.01 -10.03
C SER A 971 29.57 5.35 -11.39
N PRO A 972 29.91 6.12 -12.44
CA PRO A 972 30.20 5.54 -13.75
C PRO A 972 31.45 4.66 -13.68
N GLN A 973 31.40 3.49 -14.34
CA GLN A 973 32.64 2.80 -14.72
C GLN A 973 33.52 3.81 -15.47
N ARG A 974 34.82 3.84 -15.15
CA ARG A 974 35.77 4.80 -15.73
C ARG A 974 35.68 4.79 -17.25
N VAL A 975 35.04 5.79 -17.83
CA VAL A 975 35.07 6.02 -19.29
C VAL A 975 36.53 6.19 -19.67
N SER A 976 37.06 5.21 -20.41
CA SER A 976 38.44 5.23 -20.83
C SER A 976 38.64 6.40 -21.79
N ARG A 977 39.66 7.22 -21.52
CA ARG A 977 40.05 8.27 -22.45
C ARG A 977 40.48 7.62 -23.77
N ARG A 978 39.76 7.96 -24.84
CA ARG A 978 40.17 7.86 -26.24
C ARG A 978 39.97 9.24 -26.86
#